data_AF-A0A9P8G8M6-F1
#
_entry.id   AF-A0A9P8G8M6-F1
#
_cell.length_a   1.000
_cell.length_b   1.000
_cell.length_c   1.000
_cell.angle_alpha   90.00
_cell.angle_beta   90.00
_cell.angle_gamma   90.00
#
_symmetry.space_group_name_H-M   'P 1'
#
loop_
_entity.id
_entity.type
_entity.pdbx_description
1 polymer ?
#
loop_
_entity_poly.entity_id
_entity_poly.type
_entity_poly.pdbx_seq_one_letter_code
_entity_poly.pdbx_strand_id
1 'polypeptide(L)'
;MRHFPTMPFAFCLAAHFLFLALASSLHTSQLFLGHHDAQITDKTPLHPSFDSFVDRLMQEWHIPGLAIAVVHQDKTWSKGYGYATLPDVPFTPHTLYQVASTTKSFTASLTALLVQDQDDFSHVEWDTPLHSLVGNDFVLKDDYLTTHVSLLDALSHRTGMPRHDAVWYDQGLDAKSQTYLMRHLETSASFRTVFQYCNLFFTAVSHVLESVTGKPQADLLREWIFEPLGMNESYYSREDAANCRASNPRCILADSYAWNKETSSYRKWALNQSNPANGAGGIISNVVDYSKWVHTLMYESGPVSKEGHAKLKYPSSMQSVEMAPYSGPFWYGLGLDAGIYRNERVFGHTGGISGYASSFKFLPDRKFGFVMIQNSMNTAFEAMGWRLIDEFLGGPEDGFYDMNKTQSDLTKMREEKLKALPSKLYPSVPSEPVQPQLPLQNYMGTYTNAAYGNFSISLEAPSDLLDKSRVGEGDAEGLLLYAKSKGGNVLFTFRHVSAEHWLLEARYVDYGSKMAGDYMKVRFETKYTETRIPTKATTTQTRAPAKMVKDTAYYDALEVPPTATDVEIKKAYRKLAIRLHPDKNPGDETASAKFQEIGEAYQVLSDEKLRKQYDDYGKEGAMPNTGFEDPSEMFNEIFGGHAFADWIGEISMVRDMEKSMEITMRHEEENAAAEAEAEAAAANVDEKKASMDKATHEAAAQSHAGAAADLKDGMEKMNLSEEEPAPPAYSQERPKGVPTRLALTDRAEEEARMEAAGVTEAEKSLRAKEKKKGGLTKEQKEELAAFEAERERAREERIEDLSKKLINRVSVWTETDKGKDVTASFRKKMEQEVENLKMESFGLEILHAIGQTYTQKSATFIKSQKPIIGGVTGFFSRLKDKGTLVKETWGTVSTAISAQMEIEEMARAEERGGEDWTDEKKADFERRVTGKILAAAWRGSKFEIQSVLRDVCDKVLYDKTVKVDKRIERAHALLVIGDVFSKAARSPDEEGDHLAFEQLMAEAAQKKEKKKKDKEPKEPKEPKA
;
A
#
# COMPACT_ATOMS: atom_id res chain seq x y z
N MET A 1 83.29 31.20 9.61
CA MET A 1 82.69 32.15 10.58
C MET A 1 81.17 31.95 10.50
N ARG A 2 80.47 31.64 11.60
CA ARG A 2 79.56 32.57 12.32
C ARG A 2 78.69 33.43 11.37
N HIS A 3 77.36 33.46 11.42
CA HIS A 3 76.30 32.76 12.18
C HIS A 3 74.99 32.99 11.40
N PHE A 4 73.95 32.14 11.54
CA PHE A 4 72.56 32.50 11.91
C PHE A 4 71.70 31.19 11.95
N PRO A 5 70.62 31.08 12.76
CA PRO A 5 70.22 29.78 13.33
C PRO A 5 68.85 29.21 12.89
N THR A 6 68.71 27.88 13.08
CA THR A 6 67.50 27.12 13.51
C THR A 6 66.13 27.31 12.80
N MET A 7 65.89 26.44 11.78
CA MET A 7 64.85 25.38 11.69
C MET A 7 63.60 25.40 12.63
N PRO A 8 62.41 24.88 12.20
CA PRO A 8 62.23 23.48 11.73
C PRO A 8 61.26 23.27 10.53
N PHE A 9 61.60 22.54 9.45
CA PHE A 9 61.79 21.08 9.37
C PHE A 9 60.70 20.14 9.94
N ALA A 10 59.56 20.68 10.39
CA ALA A 10 58.42 19.86 10.84
C ALA A 10 57.35 19.61 9.74
N PHE A 11 57.28 20.46 8.72
CA PHE A 11 56.17 20.45 7.74
C PHE A 11 56.31 19.43 6.59
N CYS A 12 57.54 19.05 6.21
CA CYS A 12 57.75 18.19 5.04
C CYS A 12 57.50 16.69 5.28
N LEU A 13 57.53 16.20 6.53
CA LEU A 13 57.24 14.80 6.83
C LEU A 13 55.72 14.49 6.87
N ALA A 14 54.89 15.44 7.30
CA ALA A 14 53.45 15.24 7.38
C ALA A 14 52.81 15.06 5.99
N ALA A 15 53.26 15.82 4.99
CA ALA A 15 52.76 15.74 3.62
C ALA A 15 53.07 14.38 2.94
N HIS A 16 54.22 13.76 3.25
CA HIS A 16 54.60 12.46 2.69
C HIS A 16 53.80 11.30 3.29
N PHE A 17 53.49 11.35 4.59
CA PHE A 17 52.63 10.35 5.22
C PHE A 17 51.17 10.45 4.77
N LEU A 18 50.65 11.65 4.50
CA LEU A 18 49.29 11.82 3.98
C LEU A 18 49.13 11.22 2.57
N PHE A 19 50.13 11.40 1.70
CA PHE A 19 50.11 10.84 0.33
C PHE A 19 50.21 9.30 0.32
N LEU A 20 51.02 8.70 1.19
CA LEU A 20 51.08 7.25 1.35
C LEU A 20 49.79 6.67 1.94
N ALA A 21 49.16 7.35 2.89
CA ALA A 21 47.85 6.96 3.43
C ALA A 21 46.75 6.99 2.36
N LEU A 22 46.68 8.06 1.55
CA LEU A 22 45.71 8.17 0.45
C LEU A 22 45.96 7.12 -0.65
N ALA A 23 47.21 6.88 -1.06
CA ALA A 23 47.54 5.83 -2.02
C ALA A 23 47.16 4.42 -1.54
N SER A 24 47.36 4.12 -0.25
CA SER A 24 46.90 2.86 0.34
C SER A 24 45.37 2.74 0.42
N SER A 25 44.66 3.85 0.70
CA SER A 25 43.19 3.87 0.73
C SER A 25 42.57 3.56 -0.65
N LEU A 26 43.13 4.11 -1.74
CA LEU A 26 42.63 3.82 -3.10
C LEU A 26 42.87 2.36 -3.52
N HIS A 27 43.99 1.74 -3.11
CA HIS A 27 44.19 0.29 -3.32
C HIS A 27 43.19 -0.54 -2.51
N THR A 28 42.87 -0.19 -1.26
CA THR A 28 41.80 -0.89 -0.51
C THR A 28 40.41 -0.67 -1.11
N SER A 29 40.11 0.48 -1.71
CA SER A 29 38.81 0.73 -2.37
C SER A 29 38.66 -0.02 -3.69
N GLN A 30 39.75 -0.32 -4.42
CA GLN A 30 39.70 -1.25 -5.55
C GLN A 30 39.69 -2.73 -5.13
N LEU A 31 40.21 -3.07 -3.94
CA LEU A 31 40.11 -4.42 -3.36
C LEU A 31 38.70 -4.77 -2.83
N PHE A 32 37.86 -3.78 -2.49
CA PHE A 32 36.46 -4.01 -2.11
C PHE A 32 35.44 -3.89 -3.26
N LEU A 33 35.90 -3.51 -4.47
CA LEU A 33 35.14 -3.64 -5.73
C LEU A 33 35.64 -4.80 -6.59
N GLY A 34 36.41 -5.73 -6.00
CA GLY A 34 36.59 -7.04 -6.59
C GLY A 34 35.24 -7.72 -6.72
N HIS A 35 34.79 -7.91 -7.97
CA HIS A 35 33.89 -9.02 -8.26
C HIS A 35 34.54 -10.27 -7.67
N HIS A 36 33.96 -10.80 -6.59
CA HIS A 36 34.10 -12.22 -6.34
C HIS A 36 33.37 -12.90 -7.49
N ASP A 37 34.12 -13.13 -8.58
CA ASP A 37 34.01 -14.37 -9.32
C ASP A 37 34.17 -15.47 -8.27
N ALA A 38 33.04 -16.00 -7.79
CA ALA A 38 33.02 -17.16 -6.93
C ALA A 38 33.82 -18.23 -7.66
N GLN A 39 34.98 -18.59 -7.11
CA GLN A 39 35.92 -19.48 -7.80
C GLN A 39 35.16 -20.71 -8.24
N ILE A 40 35.16 -20.96 -9.55
CA ILE A 40 34.47 -22.11 -10.14
C ILE A 40 35.12 -23.37 -9.58
N THR A 41 34.56 -23.90 -8.50
CA THR A 41 34.92 -25.22 -8.02
C THR A 41 34.14 -26.23 -8.86
N ASP A 42 34.83 -27.11 -9.58
CA ASP A 42 34.24 -28.32 -10.18
C ASP A 42 33.65 -29.31 -9.15
N LYS A 43 33.59 -28.91 -7.88
CA LYS A 43 33.00 -29.67 -6.78
C LYS A 43 31.48 -29.52 -6.84
N THR A 44 30.79 -30.64 -6.71
CA THR A 44 29.33 -30.68 -6.54
C THR A 44 28.89 -29.81 -5.35
N PRO A 45 27.83 -29.00 -5.48
CA PRO A 45 27.21 -28.32 -4.33
C PRO A 45 26.53 -29.34 -3.38
N LEU A 46 26.17 -30.52 -3.90
CA LEU A 46 25.70 -31.65 -3.11
C LEU A 46 26.90 -32.46 -2.61
N HIS A 47 27.66 -31.89 -1.66
CA HIS A 47 28.86 -32.47 -1.07
C HIS A 47 28.60 -33.13 0.30
N PRO A 48 29.48 -34.01 0.83
CA PRO A 48 29.20 -34.79 2.04
C PRO A 48 28.81 -34.01 3.32
N SER A 49 29.27 -32.77 3.47
CA SER A 49 28.84 -31.90 4.59
C SER A 49 27.40 -31.37 4.42
N PHE A 50 26.96 -31.19 3.16
CA PHE A 50 25.59 -30.80 2.82
C PHE A 50 24.67 -32.02 2.94
N ASP A 51 25.12 -33.19 2.49
CA ASP A 51 24.45 -34.47 2.74
C ASP A 51 24.16 -34.67 4.24
N SER A 52 25.18 -34.47 5.09
CA SER A 52 25.07 -34.56 6.55
C SER A 52 24.16 -33.47 7.18
N PHE A 53 23.88 -32.39 6.46
CA PHE A 53 22.90 -31.38 6.86
C PHE A 53 21.48 -31.79 6.45
N VAL A 54 21.31 -32.30 5.23
CA VAL A 54 20.03 -32.88 4.75
C VAL A 54 19.60 -34.03 5.66
N ASP A 55 20.47 -34.99 5.95
CA ASP A 55 20.15 -36.15 6.80
C ASP A 55 19.69 -35.74 8.21
N ARG A 56 20.33 -34.72 8.80
CA ARG A 56 19.92 -34.16 10.10
C ARG A 56 18.55 -33.50 10.04
N LEU A 57 18.29 -32.67 9.02
CA LEU A 57 16.98 -32.04 8.85
C LEU A 57 15.88 -33.08 8.59
N MET A 58 16.15 -34.13 7.81
CA MET A 58 15.19 -35.21 7.57
C MET A 58 14.82 -35.94 8.87
N GLN A 59 15.78 -36.16 9.77
CA GLN A 59 15.54 -36.76 11.09
C GLN A 59 14.77 -35.82 12.03
N GLU A 60 15.22 -34.56 12.17
CA GLU A 60 14.61 -33.55 13.07
C GLU A 60 13.19 -33.16 12.63
N TRP A 61 12.94 -33.06 11.32
CA TRP A 61 11.67 -32.61 10.75
C TRP A 61 10.77 -33.75 10.27
N HIS A 62 11.18 -35.01 10.53
CA HIS A 62 10.47 -36.23 10.15
C HIS A 62 10.07 -36.27 8.67
N ILE A 63 11.06 -36.15 7.77
CA ILE A 63 10.85 -36.20 6.31
C ILE A 63 11.13 -37.63 5.82
N PRO A 64 10.15 -38.36 5.24
CA PRO A 64 10.38 -39.71 4.75
C PRO A 64 11.36 -39.77 3.58
N GLY A 65 11.25 -38.84 2.63
CA GLY A 65 12.14 -38.73 1.49
C GLY A 65 12.00 -37.43 0.72
N LEU A 66 13.05 -37.09 -0.02
CA LEU A 66 13.13 -35.88 -0.84
C LEU A 66 14.10 -36.05 -2.01
N ALA A 67 14.00 -35.18 -3.01
CA ALA A 67 15.01 -35.01 -4.04
C ALA A 67 15.36 -33.54 -4.25
N ILE A 68 16.61 -33.31 -4.63
CA ILE A 68 17.19 -32.01 -4.92
C ILE A 68 17.85 -32.08 -6.30
N ALA A 69 17.69 -31.05 -7.12
CA ALA A 69 18.61 -30.76 -8.22
C ALA A 69 19.10 -29.32 -8.14
N VAL A 70 20.38 -29.11 -8.44
CA VAL A 70 21.05 -27.81 -8.49
C VAL A 70 21.58 -27.60 -9.90
N VAL A 71 21.30 -26.44 -10.47
CA VAL A 71 21.75 -26.00 -11.79
C VAL A 71 22.72 -24.85 -11.58
N HIS A 72 23.96 -25.00 -12.06
CA HIS A 72 24.90 -23.89 -12.16
C HIS A 72 25.61 -23.95 -13.50
N GLN A 73 25.48 -22.87 -14.28
CA GLN A 73 25.97 -22.80 -15.65
C GLN A 73 25.39 -23.95 -16.52
N ASP A 74 26.25 -24.73 -17.17
CA ASP A 74 25.93 -25.89 -18.00
C ASP A 74 25.75 -27.19 -17.19
N LYS A 75 25.98 -27.16 -15.87
CA LYS A 75 26.00 -28.35 -15.01
C LYS A 75 24.76 -28.46 -14.15
N THR A 76 24.19 -29.67 -14.12
CA THR A 76 23.12 -30.07 -13.21
C THR A 76 23.58 -31.23 -12.34
N TRP A 77 23.51 -31.07 -11.02
CA TRP A 77 23.69 -32.16 -10.05
C TRP A 77 22.33 -32.49 -9.43
N SER A 78 22.02 -33.78 -9.23
CA SER A 78 20.79 -34.18 -8.58
C SER A 78 20.99 -35.38 -7.66
N LYS A 79 20.21 -35.44 -6.58
CA LYS A 79 20.27 -36.51 -5.57
C LYS A 79 18.92 -36.71 -4.89
N GLY A 80 18.58 -37.97 -4.63
CA GLY A 80 17.44 -38.37 -3.81
C GLY A 80 17.90 -38.90 -2.45
N TYR A 81 17.06 -38.74 -1.43
CA TYR A 81 17.32 -39.11 -0.04
C TYR A 81 16.06 -39.76 0.56
N GLY A 82 16.24 -40.79 1.39
CA GLY A 82 15.12 -41.50 2.03
C GLY A 82 14.23 -42.25 1.04
N TYR A 83 12.91 -42.22 1.26
CA TYR A 83 11.93 -43.10 0.63
C TYR A 83 10.80 -42.36 -0.09
N ALA A 84 10.54 -42.73 -1.34
CA ALA A 84 9.37 -42.30 -2.10
C ALA A 84 8.08 -42.96 -1.57
N THR A 85 8.18 -44.23 -1.20
CA THR A 85 7.15 -44.98 -0.46
C THR A 85 7.84 -45.76 0.65
N LEU A 86 7.41 -45.52 1.89
CA LEU A 86 7.86 -46.26 3.06
C LEU A 86 7.39 -47.72 3.01
N PRO A 87 8.20 -48.69 3.48
CA PRO A 87 9.50 -48.51 4.14
C PRO A 87 10.73 -48.70 3.22
N ASP A 88 10.55 -49.07 1.95
CA ASP A 88 11.60 -49.71 1.15
C ASP A 88 11.78 -49.15 -0.28
N VAL A 89 10.87 -48.30 -0.79
CA VAL A 89 11.01 -47.71 -2.13
C VAL A 89 11.83 -46.42 -2.04
N PRO A 90 13.07 -46.37 -2.57
CA PRO A 90 13.95 -45.21 -2.40
C PRO A 90 13.42 -43.98 -3.14
N PHE A 91 13.66 -42.79 -2.58
CA PHE A 91 13.46 -41.53 -3.27
C PHE A 91 14.65 -41.28 -4.22
N THR A 92 14.37 -40.99 -5.49
CA THR A 92 15.37 -40.80 -6.53
C THR A 92 15.17 -39.45 -7.23
N PRO A 93 16.16 -38.93 -7.98
CA PRO A 93 15.97 -37.74 -8.82
C PRO A 93 14.86 -37.85 -9.87
N HIS A 94 14.47 -39.07 -10.25
CA HIS A 94 13.41 -39.36 -11.22
C HIS A 94 12.03 -39.66 -10.60
N THR A 95 11.95 -39.68 -9.26
CA THR A 95 10.70 -39.91 -8.54
C THR A 95 9.70 -38.80 -8.86
N LEU A 96 8.54 -39.21 -9.41
CA LEU A 96 7.45 -38.32 -9.80
C LEU A 96 6.69 -37.80 -8.58
N TYR A 97 6.20 -36.58 -8.72
CA TYR A 97 5.81 -35.78 -7.57
C TYR A 97 4.85 -34.65 -7.97
N GLN A 98 3.77 -34.42 -7.22
CA GLN A 98 2.86 -33.30 -7.49
C GLN A 98 3.50 -31.97 -7.06
N VAL A 99 3.97 -31.18 -8.03
CA VAL A 99 4.77 -29.96 -7.77
C VAL A 99 3.94 -28.79 -7.21
N ALA A 100 2.63 -28.98 -7.06
CA ALA A 100 1.72 -28.07 -6.38
C ALA A 100 1.79 -26.64 -6.95
N SER A 101 1.72 -25.62 -6.11
CA SER A 101 1.61 -24.22 -6.54
C SER A 101 2.74 -23.68 -7.41
N THR A 102 3.87 -24.38 -7.54
CA THR A 102 4.90 -24.00 -8.53
C THR A 102 4.41 -24.17 -9.99
N THR A 103 3.32 -24.92 -10.21
CA THR A 103 2.53 -24.97 -11.46
C THR A 103 2.17 -23.58 -11.99
N LYS A 104 1.99 -22.59 -11.10
CA LYS A 104 1.61 -21.23 -11.47
C LYS A 104 2.59 -20.57 -12.43
N SER A 105 3.90 -20.86 -12.31
CA SER A 105 4.92 -20.36 -13.25
C SER A 105 4.70 -20.89 -14.68
N PHE A 106 4.29 -22.17 -14.83
CA PHE A 106 3.96 -22.77 -16.12
C PHE A 106 2.67 -22.19 -16.71
N THR A 107 1.62 -22.02 -15.90
CA THR A 107 0.36 -21.40 -16.38
C THR A 107 0.57 -19.96 -16.84
N ALA A 108 1.33 -19.16 -16.08
CA ALA A 108 1.71 -17.81 -16.50
C ALA A 108 2.57 -17.83 -17.79
N SER A 109 3.42 -18.84 -17.96
CA SER A 109 4.24 -19.01 -19.16
C SER A 109 3.44 -19.48 -20.36
N LEU A 110 2.43 -20.34 -20.21
CA LEU A 110 1.48 -20.65 -21.29
C LEU A 110 0.75 -19.38 -21.74
N THR A 111 0.36 -18.50 -20.81
CA THR A 111 -0.19 -17.18 -21.18
C THR A 111 0.84 -16.31 -21.91
N ALA A 112 2.12 -16.37 -21.54
CA ALA A 112 3.18 -15.67 -22.28
C ALA A 112 3.38 -16.23 -23.70
N LEU A 113 3.27 -17.55 -23.87
CA LEU A 113 3.32 -18.23 -25.18
C LEU A 113 2.10 -17.89 -26.05
N LEU A 114 0.92 -17.74 -25.44
CA LEU A 114 -0.29 -17.27 -26.13
C LEU A 114 -0.17 -15.79 -26.55
N VAL A 115 0.28 -14.91 -25.65
CA VAL A 115 0.39 -13.47 -25.92
C VAL A 115 1.51 -13.13 -26.93
N GLN A 116 2.59 -13.91 -26.99
CA GLN A 116 3.64 -13.69 -28.01
C GLN A 116 3.25 -14.16 -29.41
N ASP A 117 2.26 -15.07 -29.52
CA ASP A 117 1.77 -15.60 -30.79
C ASP A 117 0.72 -14.67 -31.39
N GLN A 118 1.22 -13.61 -32.02
CA GLN A 118 0.41 -12.57 -32.64
C GLN A 118 -0.14 -12.99 -34.02
N ASP A 119 0.31 -14.11 -34.59
CA ASP A 119 -0.22 -14.60 -35.86
C ASP A 119 -1.59 -15.29 -35.63
N ASP A 120 -1.69 -16.19 -34.65
CA ASP A 120 -2.94 -16.88 -34.33
C ASP A 120 -3.78 -16.17 -33.23
N PHE A 121 -3.15 -15.42 -32.31
CA PHE A 121 -3.80 -14.86 -31.11
C PHE A 121 -3.63 -13.34 -30.90
N SER A 122 -3.52 -12.56 -31.98
CA SER A 122 -3.44 -11.07 -31.97
C SER A 122 -4.50 -10.30 -31.15
N HIS A 123 -5.57 -10.96 -30.71
CA HIS A 123 -6.61 -10.38 -29.86
C HIS A 123 -6.36 -10.59 -28.34
N VAL A 124 -5.24 -11.23 -27.98
CA VAL A 124 -4.88 -11.57 -26.59
C VAL A 124 -3.62 -10.82 -26.16
N GLU A 125 -3.81 -9.88 -25.24
CA GLU A 125 -2.76 -9.09 -24.60
C GLU A 125 -2.79 -9.28 -23.08
N TRP A 126 -1.74 -8.82 -22.38
CA TRP A 126 -1.65 -8.96 -20.92
C TRP A 126 -2.77 -8.26 -20.15
N ASP A 127 -3.28 -7.14 -20.67
CA ASP A 127 -4.38 -6.39 -20.05
C ASP A 127 -5.77 -6.77 -20.59
N THR A 128 -5.87 -7.74 -21.51
CA THR A 128 -7.15 -8.27 -21.98
C THR A 128 -7.98 -8.83 -20.82
N PRO A 129 -9.24 -8.38 -20.63
CA PRO A 129 -10.13 -8.90 -19.61
C PRO A 129 -10.44 -10.39 -19.76
N LEU A 130 -10.51 -11.14 -18.66
CA LEU A 130 -10.91 -12.55 -18.67
C LEU A 130 -12.32 -12.71 -19.28
N HIS A 131 -13.25 -11.81 -18.97
CA HIS A 131 -14.61 -11.85 -19.48
C HIS A 131 -14.70 -11.67 -21.02
N SER A 132 -13.78 -10.95 -21.66
CA SER A 132 -13.78 -10.87 -23.14
C SER A 132 -13.32 -12.16 -23.82
N LEU A 133 -12.63 -13.06 -23.10
CA LEU A 133 -12.10 -14.31 -23.63
C LEU A 133 -13.01 -15.52 -23.36
N VAL A 134 -13.72 -15.55 -22.23
CA VAL A 134 -14.62 -16.68 -21.85
C VAL A 134 -16.06 -16.26 -21.55
N GLY A 135 -16.40 -14.99 -21.74
CA GLY A 135 -17.77 -14.47 -21.58
C GLY A 135 -18.40 -14.82 -20.23
N ASN A 136 -19.64 -15.29 -20.28
CA ASN A 136 -20.45 -15.60 -19.09
C ASN A 136 -19.93 -16.77 -18.24
N ASP A 137 -18.88 -17.49 -18.65
CA ASP A 137 -18.19 -18.44 -17.76
C ASP A 137 -17.43 -17.71 -16.65
N PHE A 138 -16.81 -16.55 -16.96
CA PHE A 138 -16.16 -15.70 -15.97
C PHE A 138 -17.05 -14.48 -15.65
N VAL A 139 -17.66 -14.55 -14.46
CA VAL A 139 -18.39 -13.45 -13.84
C VAL A 139 -17.99 -13.42 -12.37
N LEU A 140 -17.81 -12.22 -11.82
CA LEU A 140 -17.58 -11.96 -10.40
C LEU A 140 -18.83 -11.28 -9.83
N LYS A 141 -18.95 -11.23 -8.49
CA LYS A 141 -20.10 -10.58 -7.84
C LYS A 141 -20.19 -9.06 -8.12
N ASP A 142 -19.07 -8.46 -8.52
CA ASP A 142 -18.95 -7.06 -8.91
C ASP A 142 -18.81 -6.94 -10.44
N ASP A 143 -19.67 -6.13 -11.06
CA ASP A 143 -19.75 -5.96 -12.52
C ASP A 143 -18.51 -5.24 -13.10
N TYR A 144 -17.91 -4.33 -12.32
CA TYR A 144 -16.68 -3.64 -12.72
C TYR A 144 -15.51 -4.62 -12.72
N LEU A 145 -15.34 -5.42 -11.67
CA LEU A 145 -14.30 -6.47 -11.62
C LEU A 145 -14.51 -7.52 -12.72
N THR A 146 -15.75 -7.93 -13.00
CA THR A 146 -16.07 -8.84 -14.10
C THR A 146 -15.51 -8.33 -15.43
N THR A 147 -15.69 -7.04 -15.71
CA THR A 147 -15.30 -6.42 -16.98
C THR A 147 -13.86 -5.91 -17.04
N HIS A 148 -13.16 -5.78 -15.91
CA HIS A 148 -11.83 -5.15 -15.83
C HIS A 148 -10.70 -6.04 -15.29
N VAL A 149 -10.98 -7.21 -14.72
CA VAL A 149 -9.93 -8.16 -14.31
C VAL A 149 -9.27 -8.76 -15.55
N SER A 150 -8.00 -8.37 -15.78
CA SER A 150 -7.18 -8.85 -16.90
C SER A 150 -6.37 -10.11 -16.58
N LEU A 151 -5.80 -10.72 -17.62
CA LEU A 151 -4.82 -11.81 -17.48
C LEU A 151 -3.67 -11.43 -16.53
N LEU A 152 -3.16 -10.20 -16.65
CA LEU A 152 -2.13 -9.64 -15.77
C LEU A 152 -2.60 -9.55 -14.30
N ASP A 153 -3.84 -9.14 -14.05
CA ASP A 153 -4.38 -9.01 -12.68
C ASP A 153 -4.61 -10.37 -12.02
N ALA A 154 -5.11 -11.33 -12.80
CA ALA A 154 -5.35 -12.71 -12.39
C ALA A 154 -4.04 -13.41 -12.00
N LEU A 155 -3.01 -13.30 -12.86
CA LEU A 155 -1.70 -13.96 -12.68
C LEU A 155 -0.79 -13.28 -11.64
N SER A 156 -1.09 -12.06 -11.22
CA SER A 156 -0.32 -11.31 -10.20
C SER A 156 -1.02 -11.13 -8.84
N HIS A 157 -2.13 -11.84 -8.60
CA HIS A 157 -2.80 -11.87 -7.30
C HIS A 157 -3.22 -10.48 -6.77
N ARG A 158 -3.74 -9.60 -7.65
CA ARG A 158 -4.12 -8.22 -7.30
C ARG A 158 -5.58 -7.89 -7.60
N THR A 159 -6.45 -8.89 -7.61
CA THR A 159 -7.87 -8.75 -7.97
C THR A 159 -8.76 -8.26 -6.81
N GLY A 160 -8.29 -8.28 -5.57
CA GLY A 160 -9.07 -7.90 -4.37
C GLY A 160 -9.97 -9.02 -3.82
N MET A 161 -9.92 -10.21 -4.44
CA MET A 161 -10.59 -11.42 -3.97
C MET A 161 -9.59 -12.31 -3.19
N PRO A 162 -9.93 -12.74 -1.96
CA PRO A 162 -9.07 -13.57 -1.12
C PRO A 162 -9.09 -15.05 -1.56
N ARG A 163 -8.51 -15.92 -0.72
CA ARG A 163 -8.58 -17.38 -0.91
C ARG A 163 -10.02 -17.87 -0.72
N HIS A 164 -10.50 -18.67 -1.68
CA HIS A 164 -11.77 -19.38 -1.60
C HIS A 164 -11.55 -20.89 -1.85
N ASP A 165 -10.50 -21.43 -1.24
CA ASP A 165 -9.95 -22.74 -1.59
C ASP A 165 -10.94 -23.90 -1.36
N ALA A 166 -12.02 -23.70 -0.61
CA ALA A 166 -13.09 -24.69 -0.48
C ALA A 166 -13.79 -25.01 -1.83
N VAL A 167 -13.87 -24.06 -2.76
CA VAL A 167 -14.31 -24.31 -4.15
C VAL A 167 -13.19 -25.00 -4.93
N TRP A 168 -11.96 -24.50 -4.80
CA TRP A 168 -10.78 -25.02 -5.51
C TRP A 168 -10.55 -26.51 -5.23
N TYR A 169 -10.74 -26.97 -3.98
CA TYR A 169 -10.52 -28.36 -3.54
C TYR A 169 -11.67 -29.34 -3.86
N ASP A 170 -12.80 -28.90 -4.42
CA ASP A 170 -13.90 -29.81 -4.78
C ASP A 170 -13.52 -30.63 -6.03
N GLN A 171 -13.36 -31.94 -5.82
CA GLN A 171 -12.99 -32.91 -6.85
C GLN A 171 -14.06 -33.06 -7.95
N GLY A 172 -15.30 -32.62 -7.69
CA GLY A 172 -16.39 -32.69 -8.66
C GLY A 172 -16.45 -31.52 -9.64
N LEU A 173 -15.47 -30.61 -9.65
CA LEU A 173 -15.48 -29.39 -10.46
C LEU A 173 -14.24 -29.32 -11.38
N ASP A 174 -14.50 -29.14 -12.68
CA ASP A 174 -13.50 -28.78 -13.68
C ASP A 174 -13.14 -27.28 -13.63
N ALA A 175 -12.16 -26.86 -14.42
CA ALA A 175 -11.70 -25.47 -14.43
C ALA A 175 -12.82 -24.47 -14.79
N LYS A 176 -13.66 -24.81 -15.78
CA LYS A 176 -14.85 -24.05 -16.17
C LYS A 176 -15.83 -23.89 -15.01
N SER A 177 -16.16 -24.96 -14.30
CA SER A 177 -17.13 -24.94 -13.19
C SER A 177 -16.61 -24.19 -11.97
N GLN A 178 -15.32 -24.35 -11.63
CA GLN A 178 -14.68 -23.56 -10.58
C GLN A 178 -14.70 -22.06 -10.93
N THR A 179 -14.45 -21.71 -12.20
CA THR A 179 -14.53 -20.34 -12.71
C THR A 179 -15.95 -19.78 -12.66
N TYR A 180 -16.94 -20.58 -13.07
CA TYR A 180 -18.35 -20.20 -13.06
C TYR A 180 -18.84 -19.81 -11.66
N LEU A 181 -18.42 -20.54 -10.62
CA LEU A 181 -18.83 -20.29 -9.23
C LEU A 181 -18.25 -19.00 -8.64
N MET A 182 -17.25 -18.37 -9.27
CA MET A 182 -16.65 -17.12 -8.78
C MET A 182 -17.64 -15.95 -8.71
N ARG A 183 -18.75 -16.01 -9.46
CA ARG A 183 -19.86 -15.03 -9.41
C ARG A 183 -20.56 -14.93 -8.05
N HIS A 184 -20.37 -15.95 -7.21
CA HIS A 184 -20.98 -16.08 -5.89
C HIS A 184 -19.97 -15.84 -4.74
N LEU A 185 -18.74 -15.43 -5.05
CA LEU A 185 -17.67 -15.21 -4.08
C LEU A 185 -17.48 -13.71 -3.80
N GLU A 186 -17.21 -13.40 -2.53
CA GLU A 186 -17.02 -12.03 -2.03
C GLU A 186 -15.57 -11.56 -2.24
N THR A 187 -15.39 -10.28 -2.53
CA THR A 187 -14.07 -9.62 -2.42
C THR A 187 -13.83 -9.12 -1.00
N SER A 188 -12.58 -8.82 -0.67
CA SER A 188 -12.19 -8.33 0.67
C SER A 188 -11.29 -7.10 0.64
N ALA A 189 -10.89 -6.65 -0.56
CA ALA A 189 -10.15 -5.42 -0.77
C ALA A 189 -10.44 -4.84 -2.15
N SER A 190 -10.12 -3.57 -2.35
CA SER A 190 -10.31 -2.87 -3.63
C SER A 190 -9.33 -3.37 -4.70
N PHE A 191 -9.78 -3.34 -5.96
CA PHE A 191 -9.01 -3.80 -7.12
C PHE A 191 -7.61 -3.18 -7.18
N ARG A 192 -6.58 -4.00 -7.48
CA ARG A 192 -5.17 -3.62 -7.64
C ARG A 192 -4.50 -2.96 -6.42
N THR A 193 -5.18 -2.87 -5.26
CA THR A 193 -4.63 -2.17 -4.07
C THR A 193 -3.75 -3.02 -3.15
N VAL A 194 -3.95 -4.34 -3.14
CA VAL A 194 -3.25 -5.28 -2.24
C VAL A 194 -2.97 -6.61 -2.94
N PHE A 195 -1.88 -7.27 -2.53
CA PHE A 195 -1.63 -8.66 -2.87
C PHE A 195 -2.56 -9.58 -2.08
N GLN A 196 -3.34 -10.41 -2.77
CA GLN A 196 -4.15 -11.47 -2.19
C GLN A 196 -4.02 -12.75 -3.02
N TYR A 197 -3.23 -13.69 -2.51
CA TYR A 197 -3.04 -15.00 -3.11
C TYR A 197 -4.40 -15.70 -3.26
N CYS A 198 -4.74 -16.14 -4.47
CA CYS A 198 -6.00 -16.82 -4.77
C CYS A 198 -5.79 -17.84 -5.88
N ASN A 199 -6.07 -19.12 -5.62
CA ASN A 199 -5.88 -20.19 -6.58
C ASN A 199 -6.87 -20.12 -7.75
N LEU A 200 -8.11 -19.67 -7.50
CA LEU A 200 -9.18 -19.68 -8.51
C LEU A 200 -8.87 -18.82 -9.74
N PHE A 201 -8.08 -17.75 -9.63
CA PHE A 201 -7.67 -16.97 -10.81
C PHE A 201 -6.70 -17.73 -11.73
N PHE A 202 -5.86 -18.61 -11.18
CA PHE A 202 -5.03 -19.50 -12.00
C PHE A 202 -5.86 -20.63 -12.61
N THR A 203 -6.95 -21.06 -11.95
CA THR A 203 -7.96 -21.93 -12.57
C THR A 203 -8.77 -21.20 -13.67
N ALA A 204 -9.09 -19.92 -13.49
CA ALA A 204 -9.78 -19.12 -14.51
C ALA A 204 -8.90 -18.89 -15.75
N VAL A 205 -7.60 -18.59 -15.56
CA VAL A 205 -6.64 -18.51 -16.68
C VAL A 205 -6.42 -19.87 -17.35
N SER A 206 -6.47 -20.97 -16.60
CA SER A 206 -6.50 -22.33 -17.14
C SER A 206 -7.71 -22.54 -18.08
N HIS A 207 -8.93 -22.17 -17.65
CA HIS A 207 -10.12 -22.20 -18.50
C HIS A 207 -10.04 -21.27 -19.73
N VAL A 208 -9.42 -20.09 -19.59
CA VAL A 208 -9.16 -19.17 -20.72
C VAL A 208 -8.21 -19.80 -21.75
N LEU A 209 -7.09 -20.40 -21.32
CA LEU A 209 -6.15 -21.08 -22.21
C LEU A 209 -6.87 -22.17 -23.01
N GLU A 210 -7.69 -23.01 -22.35
CA GLU A 210 -8.43 -24.08 -23.01
C GLU A 210 -9.49 -23.54 -23.99
N SER A 211 -10.20 -22.47 -23.60
CA SER A 211 -11.27 -21.88 -24.42
C SER A 211 -10.74 -21.14 -25.65
N VAL A 212 -9.62 -20.43 -25.54
CA VAL A 212 -9.03 -19.64 -26.64
C VAL A 212 -8.29 -20.52 -27.64
N THR A 213 -7.56 -21.54 -27.17
CA THR A 213 -6.79 -22.45 -28.04
C THR A 213 -7.59 -23.64 -28.56
N GLY A 214 -8.72 -23.97 -27.93
CA GLY A 214 -9.48 -25.20 -28.19
C GLY A 214 -8.77 -26.49 -27.75
N LYS A 215 -7.66 -26.41 -27.02
CA LYS A 215 -6.87 -27.56 -26.54
C LYS A 215 -6.91 -27.68 -25.02
N PRO A 216 -7.03 -28.89 -24.44
CA PRO A 216 -6.80 -29.12 -23.01
C PRO A 216 -5.45 -28.58 -22.54
N GLN A 217 -5.37 -28.06 -21.30
CA GLN A 217 -4.11 -27.52 -20.79
C GLN A 217 -3.01 -28.60 -20.68
N ALA A 218 -3.38 -29.87 -20.55
CA ALA A 218 -2.43 -30.99 -20.62
C ALA A 218 -1.66 -31.02 -21.95
N ASP A 219 -2.36 -30.81 -23.07
CA ASP A 219 -1.78 -30.81 -24.41
C ASP A 219 -0.95 -29.54 -24.65
N LEU A 220 -1.43 -28.37 -24.17
CA LEU A 220 -0.65 -27.12 -24.21
C LEU A 220 0.66 -27.23 -23.42
N LEU A 221 0.63 -27.78 -22.20
CA LEU A 221 1.84 -28.02 -21.40
C LEU A 221 2.79 -28.97 -22.12
N ARG A 222 2.27 -30.07 -22.71
CA ARG A 222 3.08 -31.04 -23.44
C ARG A 222 3.76 -30.39 -24.66
N GLU A 223 2.97 -29.86 -25.58
CA GLU A 223 3.42 -29.41 -26.90
C GLU A 223 4.22 -28.10 -26.84
N TRP A 224 3.86 -27.18 -25.94
CA TRP A 224 4.45 -25.84 -25.91
C TRP A 224 5.56 -25.68 -24.86
N ILE A 225 5.68 -26.57 -23.87
CA ILE A 225 6.71 -26.47 -22.82
C ILE A 225 7.47 -27.79 -22.64
N PHE A 226 6.80 -28.91 -22.38
CA PHE A 226 7.49 -30.14 -21.97
C PHE A 226 8.29 -30.75 -23.12
N GLU A 227 7.71 -30.94 -24.31
CA GLU A 227 8.41 -31.48 -25.48
C GLU A 227 9.57 -30.56 -25.95
N PRO A 228 9.38 -29.23 -26.12
CA PRO A 228 10.48 -28.31 -26.48
C PRO A 228 11.64 -28.28 -25.48
N LEU A 229 11.37 -28.52 -24.19
CA LEU A 229 12.40 -28.59 -23.13
C LEU A 229 12.87 -30.02 -22.84
N GLY A 230 12.34 -31.04 -23.53
CA GLY A 230 12.65 -32.45 -23.29
C GLY A 230 12.28 -32.95 -21.89
N MET A 231 11.22 -32.41 -21.29
CA MET A 231 10.66 -32.80 -19.97
C MET A 231 9.77 -34.06 -20.10
N ASN A 232 10.39 -35.18 -20.46
CA ASN A 232 9.74 -36.43 -20.85
C ASN A 232 9.10 -37.22 -19.68
N GLU A 233 9.35 -36.82 -18.44
CA GLU A 233 8.86 -37.42 -17.19
C GLU A 233 7.98 -36.40 -16.42
N SER A 234 7.29 -35.52 -17.16
CA SER A 234 6.39 -34.48 -16.62
C SER A 234 4.98 -34.60 -17.19
N TYR A 235 3.97 -34.47 -16.32
CA TYR A 235 2.57 -34.81 -16.58
C TYR A 235 1.62 -33.77 -15.99
N TYR A 236 0.39 -33.74 -16.52
CA TYR A 236 -0.73 -32.96 -15.98
C TYR A 236 -1.94 -33.84 -15.60
N SER A 237 -1.79 -35.17 -15.70
CA SER A 237 -2.77 -36.17 -15.30
C SER A 237 -2.14 -37.12 -14.28
N ARG A 238 -2.90 -37.48 -13.23
CA ARG A 238 -2.49 -38.53 -12.28
C ARG A 238 -2.47 -39.90 -12.92
N GLU A 239 -3.39 -40.16 -13.84
CA GLU A 239 -3.49 -41.43 -14.54
C GLU A 239 -2.24 -41.64 -15.39
N ASP A 240 -1.82 -40.64 -16.17
CA ASP A 240 -0.60 -40.71 -16.99
C ASP A 240 0.65 -40.86 -16.12
N ALA A 241 0.75 -40.11 -15.02
CA ALA A 241 1.89 -40.22 -14.09
C ALA A 241 1.96 -41.60 -13.40
N ALA A 242 0.82 -42.18 -13.03
CA ALA A 242 0.76 -43.54 -12.48
C ALA A 242 1.07 -44.61 -13.54
N ASN A 243 0.58 -44.41 -14.77
CA ASN A 243 0.78 -45.32 -15.89
C ASN A 243 2.20 -45.23 -16.49
N CYS A 244 2.96 -44.14 -16.27
CA CYS A 244 4.35 -44.03 -16.75
C CYS A 244 5.22 -45.22 -16.33
N ARG A 245 4.96 -45.83 -15.16
CA ARG A 245 5.73 -47.01 -14.71
C ARG A 245 5.66 -48.20 -15.68
N ALA A 246 4.62 -48.30 -16.51
CA ALA A 246 4.49 -49.33 -17.54
C ALA A 246 5.45 -49.14 -18.73
N SER A 247 5.83 -47.90 -19.04
CA SER A 247 6.77 -47.56 -20.13
C SER A 247 8.19 -47.24 -19.64
N ASN A 248 8.34 -46.74 -18.41
CA ASN A 248 9.61 -46.37 -17.80
C ASN A 248 9.63 -46.82 -16.33
N PRO A 249 10.30 -47.94 -15.97
CA PRO A 249 10.33 -48.46 -14.60
C PRO A 249 10.92 -47.50 -13.54
N ARG A 250 11.58 -46.41 -13.95
CA ARG A 250 12.10 -45.35 -13.06
C ARG A 250 11.02 -44.34 -12.66
N CYS A 251 9.91 -44.24 -13.40
CA CYS A 251 8.74 -43.47 -12.99
C CYS A 251 8.08 -44.10 -11.76
N ILE A 252 8.29 -43.48 -10.61
CA ILE A 252 7.65 -43.83 -9.34
C ILE A 252 6.99 -42.58 -8.80
N LEU A 253 5.65 -42.54 -8.76
CA LEU A 253 4.90 -41.49 -8.07
C LEU A 253 5.06 -41.69 -6.56
N ALA A 254 5.67 -40.73 -5.87
CA ALA A 254 5.88 -40.78 -4.42
C ALA A 254 4.55 -40.72 -3.66
N ASP A 255 4.44 -41.49 -2.59
CA ASP A 255 3.41 -41.29 -1.57
C ASP A 255 3.78 -40.08 -0.70
N SER A 256 2.79 -39.28 -0.27
CA SER A 256 2.97 -38.23 0.74
C SER A 256 2.61 -38.70 2.15
N TYR A 257 3.25 -38.09 3.15
CA TYR A 257 3.12 -38.47 4.56
C TYR A 257 3.04 -37.27 5.50
N ALA A 258 2.22 -37.41 6.54
CA ALA A 258 2.21 -36.54 7.71
C ALA A 258 2.79 -37.26 8.92
N TRP A 259 3.59 -36.57 9.73
CA TRP A 259 4.06 -37.07 11.01
C TRP A 259 2.99 -36.89 12.10
N ASN A 260 2.67 -37.97 12.83
CA ASN A 260 1.88 -37.93 14.05
C ASN A 260 2.82 -37.96 15.27
N LYS A 261 2.73 -36.94 16.11
CA LYS A 261 3.60 -36.76 17.28
C LYS A 261 3.23 -37.68 18.45
N GLU A 262 1.94 -37.98 18.65
CA GLU A 262 1.49 -38.85 19.75
C GLU A 262 1.88 -40.31 19.50
N THR A 263 1.61 -40.81 18.29
CA THR A 263 1.92 -42.20 17.92
C THR A 263 3.38 -42.38 17.47
N SER A 264 4.13 -41.28 17.33
CA SER A 264 5.50 -41.24 16.79
C SER A 264 5.62 -42.04 15.48
N SER A 265 4.68 -41.81 14.56
CA SER A 265 4.54 -42.61 13.34
C SER A 265 4.08 -41.79 12.13
N TYR A 266 4.38 -42.29 10.94
CA TYR A 266 3.93 -41.72 9.68
C TYR A 266 2.49 -42.14 9.33
N ARG A 267 1.65 -41.16 9.03
CA ARG A 267 0.34 -41.35 8.38
C ARG A 267 0.50 -41.05 6.89
N LYS A 268 0.30 -42.06 6.04
CA LYS A 268 0.22 -41.89 4.57
C LYS A 268 -1.01 -41.04 4.20
N TRP A 269 -0.85 -40.13 3.25
CA TRP A 269 -1.95 -39.36 2.66
C TRP A 269 -2.74 -40.19 1.67
N ALA A 270 -4.04 -39.91 1.55
CA ALA A 270 -4.88 -40.56 0.54
C ALA A 270 -4.83 -39.74 -0.78
N LEU A 271 -4.23 -40.31 -1.82
CA LEU A 271 -4.07 -39.68 -3.15
C LEU A 271 -5.38 -39.30 -3.86
N ASN A 272 -6.51 -39.81 -3.39
CA ASN A 272 -7.86 -39.44 -3.86
C ASN A 272 -8.41 -38.16 -3.19
N GLN A 273 -7.68 -37.54 -2.27
CA GLN A 273 -8.06 -36.27 -1.61
C GLN A 273 -7.43 -35.03 -2.25
N SER A 274 -6.36 -35.19 -3.05
CA SER A 274 -5.65 -34.06 -3.70
C SER A 274 -6.42 -33.46 -4.88
N ASN A 275 -6.37 -32.12 -5.01
CA ASN A 275 -7.09 -31.28 -5.98
C ASN A 275 -7.07 -31.79 -7.45
N PRO A 276 -8.15 -31.66 -8.25
CA PRO A 276 -8.10 -31.91 -9.70
C PRO A 276 -7.00 -31.10 -10.42
N ALA A 277 -6.60 -31.54 -11.61
CA ALA A 277 -5.59 -30.84 -12.39
C ALA A 277 -6.12 -29.47 -12.86
N ASN A 278 -5.52 -28.39 -12.35
CA ASN A 278 -5.81 -27.02 -12.76
C ASN A 278 -4.54 -26.16 -12.72
N GLY A 279 -4.57 -25.00 -13.39
CA GLY A 279 -3.42 -24.11 -13.54
C GLY A 279 -2.85 -23.55 -12.23
N ALA A 280 -3.53 -23.77 -11.10
CA ALA A 280 -3.01 -23.40 -9.80
C ALA A 280 -2.10 -24.47 -9.15
N GLY A 281 -2.17 -25.75 -9.55
CA GLY A 281 -1.46 -26.84 -8.86
C GLY A 281 -1.41 -28.24 -9.48
N GLY A 282 -1.79 -28.39 -10.76
CA GLY A 282 -1.97 -29.71 -11.41
C GLY A 282 -0.72 -30.47 -11.87
N ILE A 283 0.46 -29.84 -11.99
CA ILE A 283 1.63 -30.51 -12.59
C ILE A 283 2.21 -31.61 -11.67
N ILE A 284 2.63 -32.71 -12.30
CA ILE A 284 3.41 -33.79 -11.70
C ILE A 284 4.74 -33.87 -12.47
N SER A 285 5.88 -33.88 -11.78
CA SER A 285 7.21 -33.89 -12.41
C SER A 285 8.25 -34.46 -11.44
N ASN A 286 9.53 -34.41 -11.80
CA ASN A 286 10.67 -34.77 -10.96
C ASN A 286 11.78 -33.71 -11.03
N VAL A 287 12.79 -33.77 -10.16
CA VAL A 287 13.83 -32.72 -10.10
C VAL A 287 14.72 -32.66 -11.33
N VAL A 288 14.87 -33.75 -12.09
CA VAL A 288 15.69 -33.77 -13.32
C VAL A 288 15.01 -32.97 -14.42
N ASP A 289 13.72 -33.21 -14.67
CA ASP A 289 12.95 -32.43 -15.64
C ASP A 289 12.73 -31.00 -15.18
N TYR A 290 12.35 -30.81 -13.92
CA TYR A 290 12.09 -29.47 -13.38
C TYR A 290 13.37 -28.60 -13.36
N SER A 291 14.57 -29.19 -13.29
CA SER A 291 15.82 -28.44 -13.45
C SER A 291 15.93 -27.75 -14.82
N LYS A 292 15.36 -28.34 -15.88
CA LYS A 292 15.31 -27.76 -17.23
C LYS A 292 14.40 -26.54 -17.26
N TRP A 293 13.28 -26.59 -16.54
CA TRP A 293 12.39 -25.43 -16.35
C TRP A 293 13.08 -24.28 -15.60
N VAL A 294 13.80 -24.58 -14.51
CA VAL A 294 14.58 -23.59 -13.75
C VAL A 294 15.68 -22.97 -14.63
N HIS A 295 16.39 -23.79 -15.41
CA HIS A 295 17.35 -23.30 -16.40
C HIS A 295 16.69 -22.33 -17.38
N THR A 296 15.54 -22.68 -17.95
CA THR A 296 14.81 -21.83 -18.92
C THR A 296 14.44 -20.45 -18.35
N LEU A 297 13.89 -20.38 -17.13
CA LEU A 297 13.57 -19.11 -16.46
C LEU A 297 14.81 -18.26 -16.11
N MET A 298 15.92 -18.93 -15.78
CA MET A 298 17.19 -18.33 -15.36
C MET A 298 18.03 -17.82 -16.53
N TYR A 299 17.93 -18.46 -17.69
CA TYR A 299 18.62 -18.10 -18.93
C TYR A 299 17.78 -17.26 -19.89
N GLU A 300 16.47 -17.15 -19.66
CA GLU A 300 15.53 -16.48 -20.58
C GLU A 300 15.53 -17.15 -21.97
N SER A 301 15.68 -18.48 -21.99
CA SER A 301 15.66 -19.26 -23.23
C SER A 301 14.24 -19.57 -23.67
N GLY A 302 14.09 -19.97 -24.93
CA GLY A 302 12.81 -20.48 -25.46
C GLY A 302 12.28 -21.67 -24.64
N PRO A 303 10.98 -21.98 -24.75
CA PRO A 303 10.04 -21.51 -25.78
C PRO A 303 9.46 -20.11 -25.55
N VAL A 304 9.56 -19.56 -24.33
CA VAL A 304 9.09 -18.21 -24.00
C VAL A 304 10.12 -17.18 -24.51
N SER A 305 9.64 -16.12 -25.17
CA SER A 305 10.43 -14.95 -25.59
C SER A 305 11.08 -14.22 -24.42
N LYS A 306 12.13 -13.41 -24.68
CA LYS A 306 12.78 -12.59 -23.64
C LYS A 306 11.82 -11.58 -23.04
N GLU A 307 10.95 -11.01 -23.87
CA GLU A 307 9.88 -10.10 -23.51
C GLU A 307 8.87 -10.80 -22.58
N GLY A 308 8.50 -12.04 -22.89
CA GLY A 308 7.71 -12.91 -22.01
C GLY A 308 8.39 -13.14 -20.66
N HIS A 309 9.65 -13.57 -20.65
CA HIS A 309 10.44 -13.76 -19.41
C HIS A 309 10.55 -12.49 -18.57
N ALA A 310 10.79 -11.34 -19.20
CA ALA A 310 10.83 -10.05 -18.53
C ALA A 310 9.48 -9.71 -17.89
N LYS A 311 8.36 -10.02 -18.57
CA LYS A 311 7.01 -9.82 -18.02
C LYS A 311 6.71 -10.75 -16.85
N LEU A 312 7.06 -12.03 -16.94
CA LEU A 312 6.89 -13.00 -15.84
C LEU A 312 7.59 -12.55 -14.55
N LYS A 313 8.75 -11.90 -14.68
CA LYS A 313 9.59 -11.42 -13.58
C LYS A 313 9.31 -9.98 -13.14
N TYR A 314 8.47 -9.23 -13.86
CA TYR A 314 8.15 -7.83 -13.56
C TYR A 314 7.37 -7.70 -12.25
N PRO A 315 7.73 -6.78 -11.33
CA PRO A 315 7.07 -6.59 -10.03
C PRO A 315 5.63 -6.08 -10.19
N SER A 316 4.69 -7.02 -10.36
CA SER A 316 3.31 -6.76 -10.75
C SER A 316 2.38 -6.53 -9.55
N SER A 317 2.77 -7.07 -8.38
CA SER A 317 2.07 -6.90 -7.10
C SER A 317 3.07 -6.96 -5.93
N MET A 318 2.84 -6.18 -4.87
CA MET A 318 3.73 -6.11 -3.72
C MET A 318 3.20 -6.98 -2.58
N GLN A 319 3.94 -8.03 -2.21
CA GLN A 319 3.51 -8.99 -1.18
C GLN A 319 3.89 -8.54 0.24
N SER A 320 5.10 -8.03 0.43
CA SER A 320 5.53 -7.38 1.68
C SER A 320 6.65 -6.38 1.46
N VAL A 321 6.71 -5.35 2.30
CA VAL A 321 7.86 -4.41 2.38
C VAL A 321 9.00 -5.01 3.21
N GLU A 322 8.68 -5.87 4.17
CA GLU A 322 9.63 -6.54 5.08
C GLU A 322 9.33 -8.05 5.06
N MET A 323 10.25 -8.89 4.58
CA MET A 323 10.12 -10.35 4.66
C MET A 323 11.50 -11.02 4.69
N ALA A 324 11.89 -11.58 5.84
CA ALA A 324 13.14 -12.33 5.96
C ALA A 324 13.14 -13.57 5.03
N PRO A 325 14.27 -13.92 4.39
CA PRO A 325 15.60 -13.31 4.54
C PRO A 325 15.85 -12.07 3.66
N TYR A 326 14.88 -11.64 2.85
CA TYR A 326 15.07 -10.54 1.89
C TYR A 326 15.40 -9.21 2.57
N SER A 327 16.35 -8.50 1.98
CA SER A 327 16.90 -7.22 2.42
C SER A 327 16.11 -5.99 1.93
N GLY A 328 15.04 -6.22 1.17
CA GLY A 328 14.18 -5.19 0.60
C GLY A 328 12.78 -5.74 0.32
N PRO A 329 11.99 -5.06 -0.53
CA PRO A 329 10.63 -5.48 -0.83
C PRO A 329 10.58 -6.90 -1.42
N PHE A 330 9.56 -7.65 -1.05
CA PHE A 330 9.23 -8.96 -1.58
C PHE A 330 7.97 -8.84 -2.44
N TRP A 331 8.11 -9.13 -3.73
CA TRP A 331 7.08 -8.90 -4.73
C TRP A 331 6.69 -10.20 -5.45
N TYR A 332 5.56 -10.13 -6.14
CA TYR A 332 5.06 -11.19 -6.99
C TYR A 332 4.99 -10.69 -8.44
N GLY A 333 5.57 -11.47 -9.34
CA GLY A 333 5.48 -11.29 -10.78
C GLY A 333 4.23 -11.97 -11.33
N LEU A 334 4.40 -12.84 -12.31
CA LEU A 334 3.35 -13.72 -12.85
C LEU A 334 3.73 -15.17 -12.58
N GLY A 335 3.09 -15.77 -11.59
CA GLY A 335 3.42 -17.14 -11.14
C GLY A 335 4.81 -17.29 -10.51
N LEU A 336 5.47 -16.20 -10.12
CA LEU A 336 6.80 -16.15 -9.52
C LEU A 336 6.83 -15.17 -8.34
N ASP A 337 7.44 -15.58 -7.23
CA ASP A 337 7.83 -14.70 -6.13
C ASP A 337 9.30 -14.25 -6.28
N ALA A 338 9.63 -13.06 -5.77
CA ALA A 338 10.97 -12.51 -5.89
C ALA A 338 11.32 -11.44 -4.84
N GLY A 339 12.61 -11.35 -4.52
CA GLY A 339 13.16 -10.37 -3.59
C GLY A 339 14.69 -10.21 -3.75
N ILE A 340 15.27 -9.32 -2.94
CA ILE A 340 16.73 -9.08 -2.92
C ILE A 340 17.37 -9.76 -1.71
N TYR A 341 18.31 -10.68 -1.93
CA TYR A 341 19.07 -11.35 -0.87
C TYR A 341 20.57 -11.22 -1.12
N ARG A 342 21.34 -10.70 -0.14
CA ARG A 342 22.79 -10.45 -0.26
C ARG A 342 23.17 -9.70 -1.56
N ASN A 343 22.39 -8.68 -1.92
CA ASN A 343 22.46 -7.89 -3.16
C ASN A 343 22.13 -8.63 -4.47
N GLU A 344 21.80 -9.93 -4.42
CA GLU A 344 21.36 -10.70 -5.57
C GLU A 344 19.84 -10.69 -5.71
N ARG A 345 19.35 -10.70 -6.95
CA ARG A 345 17.93 -10.92 -7.24
C ARG A 345 17.64 -12.42 -7.15
N VAL A 346 16.75 -12.80 -6.26
CA VAL A 346 16.27 -14.18 -6.11
C VAL A 346 14.84 -14.25 -6.60
N PHE A 347 14.58 -15.16 -7.54
CA PHE A 347 13.25 -15.48 -8.06
C PHE A 347 12.92 -16.93 -7.73
N GLY A 348 11.64 -17.27 -7.58
CA GLY A 348 11.24 -18.65 -7.34
C GLY A 348 9.73 -18.86 -7.25
N HIS A 349 9.35 -20.03 -6.78
CA HIS A 349 8.01 -20.28 -6.24
C HIS A 349 8.07 -21.41 -5.20
N THR A 350 7.13 -21.41 -4.25
CA THR A 350 6.90 -22.53 -3.31
C THR A 350 5.61 -23.28 -3.63
N GLY A 351 5.56 -24.57 -3.35
CA GLY A 351 4.41 -25.42 -3.60
C GLY A 351 4.02 -26.20 -2.35
N GLY A 352 2.72 -26.32 -2.11
CA GLY A 352 2.15 -27.16 -1.06
C GLY A 352 0.78 -27.69 -1.46
N ILE A 353 0.57 -29.02 -1.38
CA ILE A 353 -0.72 -29.68 -1.58
C ILE A 353 -0.69 -31.09 -0.97
N SER A 354 -1.70 -31.50 -0.21
CA SER A 354 -1.93 -32.91 0.20
C SER A 354 -0.69 -33.70 0.66
N GLY A 355 0.05 -33.13 1.61
CA GLY A 355 1.28 -33.71 2.17
C GLY A 355 2.53 -33.55 1.30
N TYR A 356 2.42 -32.99 0.10
CA TYR A 356 3.54 -32.60 -0.77
C TYR A 356 3.95 -31.15 -0.50
N ALA A 357 5.26 -30.88 -0.35
CA ALA A 357 5.87 -29.56 -0.49
C ALA A 357 7.05 -29.55 -1.50
N SER A 358 7.11 -28.48 -2.31
CA SER A 358 8.12 -28.24 -3.34
C SER A 358 8.63 -26.79 -3.29
N SER A 359 9.82 -26.54 -3.83
CA SER A 359 10.28 -25.18 -4.14
C SER A 359 11.32 -25.20 -5.24
N PHE A 360 11.35 -24.14 -6.03
CA PHE A 360 12.52 -23.79 -6.82
C PHE A 360 12.90 -22.34 -6.57
N LYS A 361 14.20 -22.03 -6.66
CA LYS A 361 14.72 -20.65 -6.65
C LYS A 361 15.88 -20.53 -7.63
N PHE A 362 16.09 -19.34 -8.18
CA PHE A 362 17.18 -19.03 -9.09
C PHE A 362 17.66 -17.58 -8.98
N LEU A 363 18.96 -17.39 -9.23
CA LEU A 363 19.68 -16.12 -9.27
C LEU A 363 20.11 -15.90 -10.73
N PRO A 364 19.33 -15.14 -11.54
CA PRO A 364 19.57 -15.01 -12.98
C PRO A 364 20.89 -14.32 -13.31
N ASP A 365 21.41 -13.48 -12.40
CA ASP A 365 22.68 -12.77 -12.54
C ASP A 365 23.90 -13.66 -12.26
N ARG A 366 23.70 -14.75 -11.50
CA ARG A 366 24.76 -15.73 -11.16
C ARG A 366 24.65 -17.06 -11.91
N LYS A 367 23.59 -17.26 -12.70
CA LYS A 367 23.26 -18.53 -13.37
C LYS A 367 23.29 -19.74 -12.42
N PHE A 368 22.80 -19.52 -11.20
CA PHE A 368 22.64 -20.53 -10.16
C PHE A 368 21.17 -20.68 -9.78
N GLY A 369 20.69 -21.92 -9.65
CA GLY A 369 19.35 -22.20 -9.16
C GLY A 369 19.21 -23.64 -8.68
N PHE A 370 18.09 -23.93 -8.03
CA PHE A 370 17.77 -25.27 -7.56
C PHE A 370 16.27 -25.57 -7.64
N VAL A 371 15.94 -26.86 -7.61
CA VAL A 371 14.61 -27.38 -7.34
C VAL A 371 14.69 -28.44 -6.24
N MET A 372 13.72 -28.43 -5.34
CA MET A 372 13.54 -29.40 -4.26
C MET A 372 12.09 -29.88 -4.20
N ILE A 373 11.92 -31.17 -3.94
CA ILE A 373 10.63 -31.83 -3.71
C ILE A 373 10.77 -32.76 -2.50
N GLN A 374 9.81 -32.77 -1.58
CA GLN A 374 9.85 -33.60 -0.37
C GLN A 374 8.46 -34.18 -0.04
N ASN A 375 8.34 -35.45 0.28
CA ASN A 375 7.04 -36.09 0.51
C ASN A 375 6.43 -35.87 1.91
N SER A 376 6.73 -34.73 2.52
CA SER A 376 6.03 -34.23 3.69
C SER A 376 5.88 -32.71 3.63
N MET A 377 4.80 -32.16 4.18
CA MET A 377 4.50 -30.73 4.15
C MET A 377 5.10 -30.01 5.38
N ASN A 378 6.34 -29.55 5.24
CA ASN A 378 7.03 -28.68 6.21
C ASN A 378 8.00 -27.74 5.47
N THR A 379 8.62 -26.77 6.16
CA THR A 379 9.50 -25.74 5.57
C THR A 379 10.99 -26.12 5.49
N ALA A 380 11.37 -27.39 5.67
CA ALA A 380 12.78 -27.81 5.63
C ALA A 380 13.46 -27.54 4.27
N PHE A 381 12.72 -27.66 3.16
CA PHE A 381 13.20 -27.29 1.82
C PHE A 381 13.67 -25.82 1.73
N GLU A 382 13.12 -24.90 2.53
CA GLU A 382 13.64 -23.54 2.62
C GLU A 382 15.00 -23.52 3.32
N ALA A 383 15.15 -24.22 4.45
CA ALA A 383 16.43 -24.29 5.18
C ALA A 383 17.55 -24.87 4.29
N MET A 384 17.26 -25.94 3.55
CA MET A 384 18.17 -26.51 2.55
C MET A 384 18.45 -25.53 1.39
N GLY A 385 17.42 -24.85 0.88
CA GLY A 385 17.54 -23.89 -0.22
C GLY A 385 18.37 -22.64 0.11
N TRP A 386 18.16 -22.05 1.29
CA TRP A 386 18.95 -20.90 1.74
C TRP A 386 20.39 -21.29 2.07
N ARG A 387 20.62 -22.49 2.64
CA ARG A 387 21.98 -23.01 2.84
C ARG A 387 22.74 -23.15 1.51
N LEU A 388 22.09 -23.66 0.44
CA LEU A 388 22.69 -23.73 -0.89
C LEU A 388 23.04 -22.35 -1.46
N ILE A 389 22.15 -21.35 -1.30
CA ILE A 389 22.41 -19.98 -1.77
C ILE A 389 23.57 -19.36 -0.97
N ASP A 390 23.62 -19.55 0.35
CA ASP A 390 24.68 -19.01 1.20
C ASP A 390 26.04 -19.66 0.95
N GLU A 391 26.10 -20.99 0.78
CA GLU A 391 27.32 -21.71 0.40
C GLU A 391 27.81 -21.27 -0.99
N PHE A 392 26.90 -21.05 -1.95
CA PHE A 392 27.24 -20.62 -3.31
C PHE A 392 27.73 -19.16 -3.38
N LEU A 393 27.06 -18.23 -2.68
CA LEU A 393 27.48 -16.81 -2.61
C LEU A 393 28.71 -16.60 -1.71
N GLY A 394 29.02 -17.58 -0.85
CA GLY A 394 30.12 -17.53 0.11
C GLY A 394 29.86 -16.58 1.28
N GLY A 395 30.92 -16.31 2.04
CA GLY A 395 30.86 -15.59 3.32
C GLY A 395 31.01 -16.51 4.54
N PRO A 396 31.08 -15.96 5.76
CA PRO A 396 31.29 -16.75 6.96
C PRO A 396 29.98 -17.44 7.39
N GLU A 397 30.07 -18.66 7.91
CA GLU A 397 28.90 -19.49 8.24
C GLU A 397 28.01 -18.92 9.35
N ASP A 398 28.56 -18.06 10.22
CA ASP A 398 27.80 -17.36 11.27
C ASP A 398 26.86 -16.28 10.70
N GLY A 399 27.10 -15.82 9.47
CA GLY A 399 26.23 -14.93 8.71
C GLY A 399 25.22 -15.64 7.79
N PHE A 400 25.15 -16.98 7.83
CA PHE A 400 24.18 -17.73 7.04
C PHE A 400 22.76 -17.60 7.62
N TYR A 401 21.75 -17.71 6.77
CA TYR A 401 20.38 -17.53 7.18
C TYR A 401 19.83 -18.73 7.96
N ASP A 402 19.67 -18.55 9.27
CA ASP A 402 19.09 -19.55 10.17
C ASP A 402 17.55 -19.59 10.03
N MET A 403 17.08 -20.44 9.11
CA MET A 403 15.66 -20.70 8.91
C MET A 403 15.02 -21.45 10.09
N ASN A 404 15.77 -22.21 10.90
CA ASN A 404 15.23 -22.89 12.09
C ASN A 404 14.83 -21.84 13.16
N LYS A 405 15.68 -20.83 13.36
CA LYS A 405 15.37 -19.67 14.21
C LYS A 405 14.19 -18.87 13.69
N THR A 406 14.16 -18.51 12.40
CA THR A 406 13.00 -17.81 11.82
C THR A 406 11.72 -18.62 11.96
N GLN A 407 11.77 -19.94 11.73
CA GLN A 407 10.62 -20.82 11.92
C GLN A 407 10.17 -20.88 13.38
N SER A 408 11.10 -20.90 14.34
CA SER A 408 10.79 -20.81 15.79
C SER A 408 10.08 -19.50 16.13
N ASP A 409 10.62 -18.37 15.67
CA ASP A 409 10.08 -17.04 15.98
C ASP A 409 8.73 -16.80 15.27
N LEU A 410 8.56 -17.25 14.03
CA LEU A 410 7.27 -17.25 13.33
C LEU A 410 6.23 -18.13 14.03
N THR A 411 6.63 -19.28 14.58
CA THR A 411 5.71 -20.16 15.34
C THR A 411 5.25 -19.47 16.63
N LYS A 412 6.16 -18.86 17.41
CA LYS A 412 5.80 -18.07 18.60
C LYS A 412 4.85 -16.92 18.24
N MET A 413 5.16 -16.16 17.20
CA MET A 413 4.29 -15.06 16.73
C MET A 413 2.91 -15.55 16.24
N ARG A 414 2.81 -16.76 15.66
CA ARG A 414 1.52 -17.38 15.31
C ARG A 414 0.74 -17.74 16.56
N GLU A 415 1.35 -18.40 17.53
CA GLU A 415 0.69 -18.78 18.79
C GLU A 415 0.18 -17.56 19.57
N GLU A 416 0.98 -16.50 19.66
CA GLU A 416 0.56 -15.22 20.26
C GLU A 416 -0.64 -14.59 19.52
N LYS A 417 -0.58 -14.54 18.18
CA LYS A 417 -1.68 -14.03 17.35
C LYS A 417 -2.96 -14.86 17.51
N LEU A 418 -2.84 -16.20 17.59
CA LEU A 418 -3.95 -17.12 17.79
C LEU A 418 -4.60 -16.93 19.18
N LYS A 419 -3.78 -16.83 20.25
CA LYS A 419 -4.27 -16.56 21.62
C LYS A 419 -5.00 -15.22 21.72
N ALA A 420 -4.53 -14.19 21.02
CA ALA A 420 -5.18 -12.88 20.98
C ALA A 420 -6.38 -12.80 20.01
N LEU A 421 -6.65 -13.82 19.20
CA LEU A 421 -7.57 -13.71 18.09
C LEU A 421 -9.05 -13.56 18.49
N PRO A 422 -9.60 -14.30 19.48
CA PRO A 422 -11.00 -14.16 19.86
C PRO A 422 -11.33 -12.73 20.32
N SER A 423 -10.49 -12.13 21.17
CA SER A 423 -10.67 -10.75 21.65
C SER A 423 -10.47 -9.70 20.55
N LYS A 424 -9.59 -9.96 19.58
CA LYS A 424 -9.42 -9.09 18.41
C LYS A 424 -10.61 -9.15 17.45
N LEU A 425 -11.20 -10.33 17.25
CA LEU A 425 -12.36 -10.52 16.38
C LEU A 425 -13.66 -10.05 17.05
N TYR A 426 -13.78 -10.19 18.37
CA TYR A 426 -14.97 -9.83 19.15
C TYR A 426 -14.62 -8.89 20.32
N PRO A 427 -14.16 -7.65 20.04
CA PRO A 427 -13.71 -6.71 21.09
C PRO A 427 -14.84 -6.17 21.97
N SER A 428 -16.10 -6.33 21.54
CA SER A 428 -17.31 -5.86 22.22
C SER A 428 -18.11 -6.96 22.91
N VAL A 429 -17.62 -8.21 22.92
CA VAL A 429 -18.28 -9.31 23.64
C VAL A 429 -18.02 -9.19 25.15
N PRO A 430 -19.03 -9.42 26.01
CA PRO A 430 -18.86 -9.40 27.47
C PRO A 430 -17.79 -10.39 27.96
N SER A 431 -17.19 -10.10 29.13
CA SER A 431 -16.19 -10.97 29.77
C SER A 431 -16.77 -12.32 30.24
N GLU A 432 -18.07 -12.40 30.46
CA GLU A 432 -18.79 -13.65 30.71
C GLU A 432 -19.61 -14.02 29.46
N PRO A 433 -19.37 -15.20 28.84
CA PRO A 433 -20.11 -15.64 27.67
C PRO A 433 -21.61 -15.79 27.93
N VAL A 434 -22.42 -15.03 27.18
CA VAL A 434 -23.88 -15.22 27.15
C VAL A 434 -24.18 -16.49 26.36
N GLN A 435 -25.06 -17.36 26.85
CA GLN A 435 -25.45 -18.59 26.13
C GLN A 435 -26.08 -18.28 24.77
N PRO A 436 -25.96 -19.18 23.76
CA PRO A 436 -26.66 -19.03 22.49
C PRO A 436 -28.19 -19.02 22.69
N GLN A 437 -28.92 -18.34 21.80
CA GLN A 437 -30.37 -18.17 21.87
C GLN A 437 -31.13 -19.49 21.72
N LEU A 438 -30.56 -20.46 21.00
CA LEU A 438 -31.15 -21.77 20.78
C LEU A 438 -30.33 -22.87 21.48
N PRO A 439 -30.95 -24.02 21.83
CA PRO A 439 -30.21 -25.24 22.14
C PRO A 439 -29.31 -25.65 20.98
N LEU A 440 -28.12 -26.20 21.26
CA LEU A 440 -27.12 -26.54 20.22
C LEU A 440 -27.67 -27.42 19.09
N GLN A 441 -28.59 -28.32 19.43
CA GLN A 441 -29.25 -29.23 18.48
C GLN A 441 -30.00 -28.48 17.38
N ASN A 442 -30.45 -27.25 17.63
CA ASN A 442 -31.21 -26.45 16.66
C ASN A 442 -30.31 -25.66 15.69
N TYR A 443 -28.99 -25.63 15.92
CA TYR A 443 -28.02 -25.15 14.92
C TYR A 443 -27.57 -26.27 13.97
N MET A 444 -27.89 -27.53 14.27
CA MET A 444 -27.61 -28.67 13.39
C MET A 444 -28.52 -28.65 12.15
N GLY A 445 -28.03 -29.20 11.05
CA GLY A 445 -28.78 -29.28 9.80
C GLY A 445 -27.92 -28.95 8.58
N THR A 446 -28.55 -28.92 7.41
CA THR A 446 -27.87 -28.60 6.14
C THR A 446 -28.11 -27.15 5.75
N TYR A 447 -27.01 -26.40 5.65
CA TYR A 447 -26.95 -25.03 5.17
C TYR A 447 -26.47 -25.05 3.71
N THR A 448 -26.89 -24.08 2.90
CA THR A 448 -26.54 -24.01 1.47
C THR A 448 -25.98 -22.65 1.12
N ASN A 449 -24.91 -22.63 0.33
CA ASN A 449 -24.34 -21.44 -0.30
C ASN A 449 -24.16 -21.68 -1.81
N ALA A 450 -24.38 -20.66 -2.64
CA ALA A 450 -24.33 -20.80 -4.09
C ALA A 450 -22.94 -21.12 -4.66
N ALA A 451 -21.85 -20.65 -4.03
CA ALA A 451 -20.49 -20.96 -4.45
C ALA A 451 -20.00 -22.32 -3.89
N TYR A 452 -20.24 -22.56 -2.60
CA TYR A 452 -19.63 -23.66 -1.87
C TYR A 452 -20.52 -24.91 -1.72
N GLY A 453 -21.79 -24.84 -2.13
CA GLY A 453 -22.76 -25.92 -2.01
C GLY A 453 -23.29 -26.13 -0.59
N ASN A 454 -23.52 -27.39 -0.23
CA ASN A 454 -24.15 -27.78 1.03
C ASN A 454 -23.12 -28.06 2.14
N PHE A 455 -23.42 -27.59 3.35
CA PHE A 455 -22.67 -27.85 4.59
C PHE A 455 -23.62 -28.42 5.64
N SER A 456 -23.32 -29.60 6.14
CA SER A 456 -24.07 -30.18 7.27
C SER A 456 -23.35 -29.90 8.58
N ILE A 457 -24.03 -29.24 9.52
CA ILE A 457 -23.53 -28.95 10.87
C ILE A 457 -23.97 -30.07 11.83
N SER A 458 -23.03 -30.57 12.64
CA SER A 458 -23.21 -31.64 13.63
C SER A 458 -22.56 -31.31 14.98
N LEU A 459 -23.05 -31.95 16.06
CA LEU A 459 -22.41 -31.93 17.38
C LEU A 459 -21.18 -32.84 17.46
N GLU A 460 -21.21 -33.97 16.76
CA GLU A 460 -20.08 -34.89 16.67
C GLU A 460 -19.17 -34.46 15.52
N ALA A 461 -17.87 -34.46 15.79
CA ALA A 461 -16.85 -34.18 14.78
C ALA A 461 -16.67 -35.39 13.83
N PRO A 462 -16.50 -35.17 12.51
CA PRO A 462 -16.25 -36.25 11.56
C PRO A 462 -15.01 -37.07 11.94
N SER A 463 -15.21 -38.36 12.23
CA SER A 463 -14.17 -39.27 12.73
C SER A 463 -13.08 -39.59 11.70
N ASP A 464 -13.38 -39.41 10.42
CA ASP A 464 -12.49 -39.49 9.27
C ASP A 464 -11.48 -38.32 9.19
N LEU A 465 -11.87 -37.13 9.68
CA LEU A 465 -11.10 -35.89 9.55
C LEU A 465 -10.45 -35.42 10.86
N LEU A 466 -10.83 -36.01 12.00
CA LEU A 466 -10.22 -35.76 13.29
C LEU A 466 -8.82 -36.38 13.41
N ASP A 467 -7.78 -35.55 13.32
CA ASP A 467 -6.51 -35.87 13.96
C ASP A 467 -6.59 -35.50 15.45
N LYS A 468 -6.87 -36.50 16.30
CA LYS A 468 -6.97 -36.33 17.75
C LYS A 468 -5.69 -35.75 18.37
N SER A 469 -4.52 -36.00 17.76
CA SER A 469 -3.23 -35.45 18.20
C SER A 469 -3.07 -33.93 18.02
N ARG A 470 -4.08 -33.28 17.43
CA ARG A 470 -4.13 -31.82 17.16
C ARG A 470 -5.36 -31.16 17.75
N VAL A 471 -6.15 -31.90 18.53
CA VAL A 471 -7.16 -31.39 19.45
C VAL A 471 -6.43 -31.21 20.77
N GLY A 472 -6.01 -29.98 21.09
CA GLY A 472 -5.33 -29.72 22.36
C GLY A 472 -6.25 -30.00 23.55
N GLU A 473 -5.70 -30.17 24.75
CA GLU A 473 -6.51 -30.44 25.96
C GLU A 473 -7.57 -29.35 26.23
N GLY A 474 -7.30 -28.10 25.82
CA GLY A 474 -8.26 -26.99 25.85
C GLY A 474 -9.17 -26.83 24.61
N ASP A 475 -9.00 -27.64 23.56
CA ASP A 475 -9.91 -27.62 22.39
C ASP A 475 -11.27 -28.28 22.68
N ALA A 476 -11.41 -28.98 23.81
CA ALA A 476 -12.59 -29.74 24.24
C ALA A 476 -13.50 -29.00 25.25
N GLU A 477 -13.08 -27.86 25.78
CA GLU A 477 -13.90 -27.03 26.68
C GLU A 477 -14.70 -25.98 25.88
N GLY A 478 -16.02 -25.96 26.08
CA GLY A 478 -16.94 -25.00 25.46
C GLY A 478 -18.00 -25.64 24.56
N LEU A 479 -18.90 -24.81 24.01
CA LEU A 479 -19.93 -25.25 23.08
C LEU A 479 -19.33 -25.31 21.65
N LEU A 480 -19.37 -26.51 21.06
CA LEU A 480 -18.73 -26.81 19.78
C LEU A 480 -19.75 -27.35 18.77
N LEU A 481 -19.59 -26.92 17.52
CA LEU A 481 -20.26 -27.50 16.37
C LEU A 481 -19.22 -27.79 15.29
N TYR A 482 -19.49 -28.77 14.43
CA TYR A 482 -18.58 -29.21 13.37
C TYR A 482 -19.31 -29.25 12.04
N ALA A 483 -18.59 -29.00 10.95
CA ALA A 483 -19.04 -29.31 9.60
C ALA A 483 -17.87 -29.79 8.75
N LYS A 484 -18.16 -30.47 7.64
CA LYS A 484 -17.18 -30.80 6.61
C LYS A 484 -17.54 -30.15 5.29
N SER A 485 -16.54 -29.79 4.49
CA SER A 485 -16.76 -29.41 3.09
C SER A 485 -17.34 -30.59 2.30
N LYS A 486 -18.03 -30.30 1.19
CA LYS A 486 -18.63 -31.29 0.27
C LYS A 486 -17.65 -32.39 -0.18
N GLY A 487 -16.37 -32.04 -0.36
CA GLY A 487 -15.29 -32.98 -0.72
C GLY A 487 -14.57 -33.65 0.46
N GLY A 488 -14.95 -33.38 1.72
CA GLY A 488 -14.31 -33.97 2.91
C GLY A 488 -12.92 -33.42 3.26
N ASN A 489 -12.38 -32.47 2.50
CA ASN A 489 -10.98 -32.00 2.64
C ASN A 489 -10.81 -30.82 3.62
N VAL A 490 -11.89 -30.28 4.17
CA VAL A 490 -11.88 -29.19 5.16
C VAL A 490 -12.82 -29.53 6.31
N LEU A 491 -12.28 -29.51 7.53
CA LEU A 491 -13.02 -29.61 8.79
C LEU A 491 -13.25 -28.20 9.35
N PHE A 492 -14.51 -27.78 9.38
CA PHE A 492 -14.97 -26.56 10.01
C PHE A 492 -15.30 -26.85 11.47
N THR A 493 -14.70 -26.10 12.40
CA THR A 493 -14.97 -26.19 13.84
C THR A 493 -15.46 -24.84 14.32
N PHE A 494 -16.73 -24.77 14.70
CA PHE A 494 -17.36 -23.57 15.25
C PHE A 494 -17.25 -23.63 16.77
N ARG A 495 -16.63 -22.60 17.35
CA ARG A 495 -16.45 -22.45 18.79
C ARG A 495 -17.31 -21.27 19.25
N HIS A 496 -18.20 -21.51 20.20
CA HIS A 496 -19.04 -20.44 20.74
C HIS A 496 -18.18 -19.38 21.43
N VAL A 497 -18.55 -18.11 21.24
CA VAL A 497 -17.86 -16.96 21.87
C VAL A 497 -18.79 -16.26 22.85
N SER A 498 -19.97 -15.80 22.39
CA SER A 498 -21.04 -15.26 23.24
C SER A 498 -22.29 -14.93 22.41
N ALA A 499 -23.47 -15.24 22.93
CA ALA A 499 -24.75 -15.18 22.23
C ALA A 499 -24.65 -15.87 20.86
N GLU A 500 -25.03 -15.19 19.77
CA GLU A 500 -24.94 -15.73 18.41
C GLU A 500 -23.58 -15.57 17.74
N HIS A 501 -22.51 -15.21 18.48
CA HIS A 501 -21.17 -15.05 17.92
C HIS A 501 -20.34 -16.32 18.10
N TRP A 502 -19.78 -16.80 16.99
CA TRP A 502 -19.03 -18.04 16.89
C TRP A 502 -17.73 -17.81 16.14
N LEU A 503 -16.63 -18.35 16.67
CA LEU A 503 -15.35 -18.39 15.98
C LEU A 503 -15.29 -19.65 15.13
N LEU A 504 -15.18 -19.50 13.81
CA LEU A 504 -15.04 -20.62 12.89
C LEU A 504 -13.57 -20.87 12.56
N GLU A 505 -13.06 -22.03 12.94
CA GLU A 505 -11.75 -22.56 12.58
C GLU A 505 -11.88 -23.51 11.37
N ALA A 506 -11.33 -23.14 10.22
CA ALA A 506 -11.35 -23.91 8.98
C ALA A 506 -10.05 -24.71 8.82
N ARG A 507 -10.02 -25.94 9.31
CA ARG A 507 -8.87 -26.84 9.21
C ARG A 507 -8.89 -27.59 7.88
N TYR A 508 -8.04 -27.17 6.94
CA TYR A 508 -7.69 -28.02 5.79
C TYR A 508 -7.01 -29.27 6.31
N VAL A 509 -7.50 -30.44 5.91
CA VAL A 509 -6.93 -31.72 6.33
C VAL A 509 -5.45 -31.75 5.93
N ASP A 510 -5.16 -31.33 4.68
CA ASP A 510 -3.83 -31.14 4.09
C ASP A 510 -2.79 -30.40 4.97
N TYR A 511 -3.18 -29.40 5.76
CA TYR A 511 -2.23 -28.45 6.36
C TYR A 511 -1.93 -28.77 7.83
N GLY A 512 -0.63 -28.95 8.13
CA GLY A 512 -0.12 -29.18 9.49
C GLY A 512 -0.24 -28.02 10.47
N SER A 513 -0.60 -26.82 10.00
CA SER A 513 -0.48 -25.56 10.75
C SER A 513 -1.81 -24.86 10.94
N LYS A 514 -2.23 -24.67 12.21
CA LYS A 514 -3.23 -23.64 12.56
C LYS A 514 -2.62 -22.27 12.23
N MET A 515 -3.19 -21.53 11.28
CA MET A 515 -2.84 -20.14 10.98
C MET A 515 -3.94 -19.20 11.46
N ALA A 516 -3.58 -17.97 11.88
CA ALA A 516 -4.57 -16.98 12.33
C ALA A 516 -5.54 -16.52 11.21
N GLY A 517 -5.25 -16.82 9.94
CA GLY A 517 -6.15 -16.60 8.80
C GLY A 517 -7.18 -17.71 8.60
N ASP A 518 -7.02 -18.87 9.24
CA ASP A 518 -7.96 -20.00 9.18
C ASP A 518 -9.18 -19.78 10.09
N TYR A 519 -9.21 -18.66 10.80
CA TYR A 519 -10.20 -18.32 11.81
C TYR A 519 -11.04 -17.14 11.35
N MET A 520 -12.36 -17.33 11.28
CA MET A 520 -13.31 -16.34 10.79
C MET A 520 -14.37 -16.02 11.84
N LYS A 521 -14.93 -14.81 11.76
CA LYS A 521 -16.16 -14.49 12.50
C LYS A 521 -17.34 -15.20 11.85
N VAL A 522 -18.15 -15.87 12.66
CA VAL A 522 -19.46 -16.39 12.27
C VAL A 522 -20.52 -15.81 13.19
N ARG A 523 -21.71 -15.61 12.63
CA ARG A 523 -22.93 -15.32 13.35
C ARG A 523 -24.05 -16.18 12.79
N PHE A 524 -24.84 -16.79 13.67
CA PHE A 524 -26.10 -17.39 13.26
C PHE A 524 -27.22 -16.34 13.39
N GLU A 525 -28.11 -16.28 12.40
CA GLU A 525 -29.18 -15.30 12.38
C GLU A 525 -30.51 -15.98 12.06
N THR A 526 -31.47 -15.88 12.98
CA THR A 526 -32.83 -16.35 12.78
C THR A 526 -33.62 -15.33 11.96
N LYS A 527 -33.85 -15.61 10.67
CA LYS A 527 -34.74 -14.80 9.83
C LYS A 527 -36.21 -15.06 10.19
N TYR A 528 -36.76 -14.22 11.05
CA TYR A 528 -38.21 -14.11 11.23
C TYR A 528 -38.83 -13.50 9.96
N THR A 529 -39.61 -14.29 9.23
CA THR A 529 -40.52 -13.78 8.20
C THR A 529 -41.79 -13.24 8.89
N GLU A 530 -41.78 -11.97 9.27
CA GLU A 530 -42.96 -11.31 9.85
C GLU A 530 -44.06 -11.06 8.82
N THR A 531 -45.17 -11.76 8.96
CA THR A 531 -46.45 -11.38 8.32
C THR A 531 -47.05 -10.19 9.09
N ARG A 532 -46.71 -8.96 8.70
CA ARG A 532 -47.14 -7.73 9.39
C ARG A 532 -48.68 -7.56 9.43
N ILE A 533 -49.20 -7.28 10.63
CA ILE A 533 -50.52 -6.66 10.85
C ILE A 533 -50.27 -5.28 11.48
N PRO A 534 -50.86 -4.17 10.98
CA PRO A 534 -50.56 -2.83 11.47
C PRO A 534 -51.42 -2.42 12.67
N THR A 535 -50.82 -1.75 13.66
CA THR A 535 -51.53 -1.02 14.73
C THR A 535 -50.92 0.37 14.98
N LYS A 536 -51.74 1.30 15.48
CA LYS A 536 -51.52 2.76 15.47
C LYS A 536 -50.68 3.30 16.63
N ALA A 537 -50.13 4.50 16.45
CA ALA A 537 -49.30 5.24 17.41
C ALA A 537 -50.07 6.28 18.27
N THR A 538 -49.60 6.53 19.50
CA THR A 538 -49.83 7.68 20.44
C THR A 538 -48.94 7.46 21.70
N THR A 539 -48.49 8.40 22.55
CA THR A 539 -48.68 9.88 22.71
C THR A 539 -47.38 10.53 23.27
N THR A 540 -47.33 11.87 23.27
CA THR A 540 -46.23 12.80 23.66
C THR A 540 -45.97 12.98 25.18
N GLN A 541 -44.80 13.54 25.56
CA GLN A 541 -44.49 14.10 26.90
C GLN A 541 -44.29 15.65 26.86
N THR A 542 -44.30 16.30 28.03
CA THR A 542 -44.44 17.76 28.27
C THR A 542 -43.13 18.54 28.52
N ARG A 543 -43.15 19.88 28.34
CA ARG A 543 -42.03 20.83 28.59
C ARG A 543 -42.26 21.77 29.79
N ALA A 544 -41.17 22.35 30.30
CA ALA A 544 -41.09 23.30 31.43
C ALA A 544 -41.00 24.80 30.94
N PRO A 545 -41.04 25.82 31.82
CA PRO A 545 -41.43 27.20 31.47
C PRO A 545 -40.31 28.06 30.84
N ALA A 546 -40.73 29.14 30.16
CA ALA A 546 -39.87 29.96 29.29
C ALA A 546 -39.25 31.22 29.94
N LYS A 547 -38.06 31.59 29.44
CA LYS A 547 -37.40 32.90 29.63
C LYS A 547 -38.10 33.94 28.73
N MET A 548 -38.47 35.11 29.26
CA MET A 548 -38.99 36.21 28.42
C MET A 548 -37.84 36.94 27.72
N VAL A 549 -37.95 37.09 26.40
CA VAL A 549 -37.09 37.90 25.54
C VAL A 549 -37.97 38.90 24.78
N LYS A 550 -37.42 40.02 24.31
CA LYS A 550 -38.20 41.07 23.65
C LYS A 550 -38.74 40.65 22.27
N ASP A 551 -38.01 39.78 21.57
CA ASP A 551 -38.34 39.28 20.24
C ASP A 551 -37.93 37.80 20.14
N THR A 552 -38.79 36.96 19.56
CA THR A 552 -38.53 35.52 19.37
C THR A 552 -38.23 35.15 17.92
N ALA A 553 -38.36 36.06 16.96
CA ALA A 553 -38.31 35.75 15.53
C ALA A 553 -37.08 34.95 15.06
N TYR A 554 -35.86 35.28 15.51
CA TYR A 554 -34.67 34.48 15.18
C TYR A 554 -34.62 33.11 15.87
N TYR A 555 -35.15 32.99 17.08
CA TYR A 555 -35.25 31.69 17.78
C TYR A 555 -36.28 30.80 17.09
N ASP A 556 -37.41 31.37 16.70
CA ASP A 556 -38.49 30.70 15.97
C ASP A 556 -38.05 30.29 14.56
N ALA A 557 -37.30 31.15 13.85
CA ALA A 557 -36.69 30.84 12.55
C ALA A 557 -35.70 29.67 12.62
N LEU A 558 -34.99 29.52 13.75
CA LEU A 558 -34.11 28.39 14.04
C LEU A 558 -34.82 27.19 14.72
N GLU A 559 -36.15 27.19 14.85
CA GLU A 559 -36.95 26.15 15.51
C GLU A 559 -36.51 25.83 16.97
N VAL A 560 -35.91 26.78 17.69
CA VAL A 560 -35.33 26.61 19.05
C VAL A 560 -35.97 27.54 20.10
N PRO A 561 -35.97 27.18 21.39
CA PRO A 561 -36.43 28.09 22.45
C PRO A 561 -35.43 29.22 22.74
N PRO A 562 -35.87 30.37 23.29
CA PRO A 562 -34.97 31.41 23.82
C PRO A 562 -34.05 30.96 24.96
N THR A 563 -34.31 29.79 25.57
CA THR A 563 -33.44 29.14 26.57
C THR A 563 -32.41 28.19 25.96
N ALA A 564 -32.33 28.07 24.63
CA ALA A 564 -31.40 27.16 23.97
C ALA A 564 -29.94 27.53 24.30
N THR A 565 -29.14 26.52 24.58
CA THR A 565 -27.69 26.63 24.66
C THR A 565 -27.10 26.90 23.28
N ASP A 566 -25.89 27.46 23.22
CA ASP A 566 -25.26 27.84 21.94
C ASP A 566 -25.00 26.60 21.06
N VAL A 567 -24.80 25.43 21.69
CA VAL A 567 -24.74 24.11 21.03
C VAL A 567 -26.06 23.74 20.37
N GLU A 568 -27.21 23.98 21.02
CA GLU A 568 -28.53 23.71 20.46
C GLU A 568 -28.86 24.66 19.30
N ILE A 569 -28.50 25.94 19.41
CA ILE A 569 -28.66 26.95 18.35
C ILE A 569 -27.81 26.57 17.13
N LYS A 570 -26.53 26.26 17.33
CA LYS A 570 -25.61 25.81 16.27
C LYS A 570 -26.05 24.51 15.61
N LYS A 571 -26.58 23.56 16.38
CA LYS A 571 -27.14 22.30 15.85
C LYS A 571 -28.42 22.54 15.03
N ALA A 572 -29.32 23.39 15.51
CA ALA A 572 -30.57 23.68 14.82
C ALA A 572 -30.35 24.45 13.51
N TYR A 573 -29.48 25.48 13.50
CA TYR A 573 -29.08 26.16 12.28
C TYR A 573 -28.47 25.21 11.26
N ARG A 574 -27.48 24.39 11.63
CA ARG A 574 -26.85 23.42 10.69
C ARG A 574 -27.88 22.46 10.09
N LYS A 575 -28.84 21.97 10.88
CA LYS A 575 -29.93 21.12 10.41
C LYS A 575 -30.87 21.83 9.43
N LEU A 576 -31.24 23.08 9.73
CA LEU A 576 -32.12 23.88 8.89
C LEU A 576 -31.44 24.34 7.59
N ALA A 577 -30.16 24.70 7.65
CA ALA A 577 -29.33 25.04 6.50
C ALA A 577 -29.30 23.87 5.50
N ILE A 578 -29.07 22.64 5.97
CA ILE A 578 -29.12 21.46 5.10
C ILE A 578 -30.53 21.22 4.54
N ARG A 579 -31.58 21.41 5.34
CA ARG A 579 -32.99 21.18 4.92
C ARG A 579 -33.46 22.21 3.88
N LEU A 580 -33.05 23.47 4.04
CA LEU A 580 -33.55 24.62 3.27
C LEU A 580 -32.58 25.07 2.16
N HIS A 581 -31.44 24.39 1.99
CA HIS A 581 -30.47 24.70 0.93
C HIS A 581 -31.12 24.69 -0.46
N PRO A 582 -30.88 25.70 -1.33
CA PRO A 582 -31.43 25.76 -2.68
C PRO A 582 -31.20 24.48 -3.51
N ASP A 583 -29.96 23.96 -3.55
CA ASP A 583 -29.61 22.73 -4.26
C ASP A 583 -30.40 21.48 -3.84
N LYS A 584 -30.89 21.42 -2.60
CA LYS A 584 -31.70 20.30 -2.10
C LYS A 584 -33.20 20.51 -2.29
N ASN A 585 -33.61 21.71 -2.72
CA ASN A 585 -35.00 22.08 -3.01
C ASN A 585 -35.13 22.69 -4.43
N PRO A 586 -34.64 22.02 -5.49
CA PRO A 586 -34.68 22.56 -6.85
C PRO A 586 -36.14 22.76 -7.30
N GLY A 587 -36.53 24.02 -7.51
CA GLY A 587 -37.89 24.43 -7.89
C GLY A 587 -38.71 25.13 -6.80
N ASP A 588 -38.22 25.27 -5.56
CA ASP A 588 -38.81 26.20 -4.58
C ASP A 588 -38.13 27.58 -4.68
N GLU A 589 -38.78 28.53 -5.35
CA GLU A 589 -38.32 29.92 -5.48
C GLU A 589 -38.11 30.61 -4.12
N THR A 590 -38.72 30.11 -3.04
CA THR A 590 -38.58 30.65 -1.69
C THR A 590 -37.45 30.01 -0.88
N ALA A 591 -36.78 28.96 -1.38
CA ALA A 591 -35.72 28.27 -0.65
C ALA A 591 -34.51 29.19 -0.36
N SER A 592 -34.11 30.01 -1.34
CA SER A 592 -33.00 30.98 -1.16
C SER A 592 -33.31 32.01 -0.07
N ALA A 593 -34.52 32.58 -0.05
CA ALA A 593 -34.94 33.52 0.97
C ALA A 593 -35.00 32.88 2.37
N LYS A 594 -35.57 31.66 2.49
CA LYS A 594 -35.61 30.90 3.76
C LYS A 594 -34.20 30.56 4.26
N PHE A 595 -33.28 30.21 3.36
CA PHE A 595 -31.88 29.91 3.69
C PHE A 595 -31.13 31.16 4.19
N GLN A 596 -31.40 32.32 3.59
CA GLN A 596 -30.87 33.61 4.03
C GLN A 596 -31.41 34.00 5.42
N GLU A 597 -32.72 33.83 5.66
CA GLU A 597 -33.38 34.15 6.93
C GLU A 597 -32.81 33.38 8.12
N ILE A 598 -32.56 32.07 7.98
CA ILE A 598 -31.92 31.26 9.03
C ILE A 598 -30.43 31.60 9.21
N GLY A 599 -29.76 32.09 8.16
CA GLY A 599 -28.37 32.54 8.22
C GLY A 599 -28.23 33.80 9.06
N GLU A 600 -29.07 34.80 8.80
CA GLU A 600 -29.19 36.03 9.61
C GLU A 600 -29.51 35.70 11.08
N ALA A 601 -30.46 34.79 11.31
CA ALA A 601 -30.82 34.32 12.64
C ALA A 601 -29.64 33.68 13.39
N TYR A 602 -28.85 32.84 12.73
CA TYR A 602 -27.68 32.22 13.33
C TYR A 602 -26.54 33.22 13.58
N GLN A 603 -26.29 34.16 12.67
CA GLN A 603 -25.26 35.18 12.84
C GLN A 603 -25.52 36.05 14.10
N VAL A 604 -26.78 36.41 14.36
CA VAL A 604 -27.15 37.17 15.57
C VAL A 604 -27.20 36.29 16.82
N LEU A 605 -27.68 35.05 16.74
CA LEU A 605 -27.86 34.18 17.91
C LEU A 605 -26.64 33.35 18.32
N SER A 606 -25.59 33.27 17.49
CA SER A 606 -24.35 32.55 17.82
C SER A 606 -23.29 33.41 18.52
N ASP A 607 -23.34 34.73 18.37
CA ASP A 607 -22.49 35.67 19.12
C ASP A 607 -23.17 36.09 20.43
N GLU A 608 -22.50 35.94 21.57
CA GLU A 608 -23.08 36.20 22.90
C GLU A 608 -23.50 37.67 23.11
N LYS A 609 -22.82 38.64 22.47
CA LYS A 609 -23.17 40.07 22.55
C LYS A 609 -24.36 40.41 21.67
N LEU A 610 -24.36 39.98 20.41
CA LEU A 610 -25.44 40.22 19.46
C LEU A 610 -26.72 39.51 19.93
N ARG A 611 -26.60 38.27 20.41
CA ARG A 611 -27.69 37.51 21.01
C ARG A 611 -28.30 38.25 22.20
N LYS A 612 -27.47 38.82 23.08
CA LYS A 612 -27.94 39.60 24.22
C LYS A 612 -28.60 40.92 23.79
N GLN A 613 -28.03 41.63 22.81
CA GLN A 613 -28.64 42.84 22.25
C GLN A 613 -29.99 42.52 21.60
N TYR A 614 -30.11 41.37 20.94
CA TYR A 614 -31.36 40.88 20.37
C TYR A 614 -32.38 40.50 21.45
N ASP A 615 -31.99 39.74 22.49
CA ASP A 615 -32.84 39.39 23.63
C ASP A 615 -33.43 40.65 24.34
N ASP A 616 -32.60 41.69 24.50
CA ASP A 616 -32.95 42.93 25.21
C ASP A 616 -33.67 43.97 24.30
N TYR A 617 -33.34 44.05 23.00
CA TYR A 617 -33.76 45.14 22.10
C TYR A 617 -34.48 44.71 20.79
N GLY A 618 -34.51 43.43 20.43
CA GLY A 618 -35.16 42.90 19.22
C GLY A 618 -34.41 43.20 17.91
N LYS A 619 -34.94 42.78 16.75
CA LYS A 619 -34.23 42.89 15.44
C LYS A 619 -33.64 44.28 15.13
N GLU A 620 -34.33 45.37 15.50
CA GLU A 620 -33.86 46.74 15.25
C GLU A 620 -32.58 47.13 16.03
N GLY A 621 -32.22 46.37 17.07
CA GLY A 621 -31.05 46.66 17.93
C GLY A 621 -29.79 45.87 17.61
N ALA A 622 -29.82 44.92 16.67
CA ALA A 622 -28.72 43.98 16.42
C ALA A 622 -28.56 43.69 14.92
N MET A 623 -28.16 44.69 14.13
CA MET A 623 -27.75 44.51 12.73
C MET A 623 -26.23 44.33 12.62
N PRO A 624 -25.71 43.24 12.02
CA PRO A 624 -24.30 43.14 11.67
C PRO A 624 -23.99 44.08 10.49
N ASN A 625 -22.95 44.90 10.62
CA ASN A 625 -22.34 45.57 9.47
C ASN A 625 -21.33 44.64 8.81
N THR A 626 -21.34 44.61 7.47
CA THR A 626 -20.43 43.87 6.56
C THR A 626 -20.47 42.34 6.62
N GLY A 627 -20.34 41.71 5.45
CA GLY A 627 -20.30 40.25 5.26
C GLY A 627 -18.89 39.69 5.29
N PHE A 628 -18.76 38.36 5.17
CA PHE A 628 -17.48 37.64 5.21
C PHE A 628 -16.47 38.14 4.16
N GLU A 629 -15.28 38.57 4.61
CA GLU A 629 -14.21 39.10 3.74
C GLU A 629 -12.95 38.18 3.64
N ASP A 630 -12.82 37.10 4.43
CA ASP A 630 -11.62 36.24 4.43
C ASP A 630 -11.90 34.73 4.16
N PRO A 631 -11.45 34.17 3.01
CA PRO A 631 -11.50 32.74 2.70
C PRO A 631 -10.73 31.83 3.67
N SER A 632 -9.64 32.32 4.29
CA SER A 632 -8.84 31.56 5.25
C SER A 632 -9.55 31.41 6.60
N GLU A 633 -10.37 32.38 7.03
CA GLU A 633 -11.27 32.20 8.19
C GLU A 633 -12.37 31.17 7.88
N MET A 634 -13.00 31.26 6.69
CA MET A 634 -14.00 30.29 6.24
C MET A 634 -13.43 28.86 6.20
N PHE A 635 -12.18 28.68 5.75
CA PHE A 635 -11.53 27.37 5.75
C PHE A 635 -11.29 26.84 7.18
N ASN A 636 -10.83 27.69 8.10
CA ASN A 636 -10.63 27.28 9.50
C ASN A 636 -11.94 26.89 10.21
N GLU A 637 -13.06 27.56 9.87
CA GLU A 637 -14.39 27.17 10.35
C GLU A 637 -14.87 25.83 9.73
N ILE A 638 -14.65 25.63 8.43
CA ILE A 638 -15.03 24.39 7.71
C ILE A 638 -14.29 23.16 8.25
N PHE A 639 -13.02 23.28 8.65
CA PHE A 639 -12.18 22.15 9.10
C PHE A 639 -12.04 22.05 10.64
N GLY A 640 -12.87 22.76 11.41
CA GLY A 640 -12.92 22.64 12.87
C GLY A 640 -11.70 23.20 13.61
N GLY A 641 -10.92 24.08 12.98
CA GLY A 641 -9.60 24.52 13.44
C GLY A 641 -9.59 25.09 14.86
N HIS A 642 -10.58 25.92 15.21
CA HIS A 642 -10.66 26.54 16.53
C HIS A 642 -10.90 25.54 17.68
N ALA A 643 -11.66 24.47 17.46
CA ALA A 643 -11.89 23.45 18.48
C ALA A 643 -10.65 22.57 18.73
N PHE A 644 -9.87 22.31 17.68
CA PHE A 644 -8.63 21.53 17.76
C PHE A 644 -7.37 22.37 18.04
N ALA A 645 -7.45 23.70 18.11
CA ALA A 645 -6.30 24.58 18.32
C ALA A 645 -5.44 24.19 19.54
N ASP A 646 -6.06 23.72 20.62
CA ASP A 646 -5.39 23.27 21.85
C ASP A 646 -4.77 21.85 21.79
N TRP A 647 -4.90 21.19 20.64
CA TRP A 647 -4.37 19.87 20.34
C TRP A 647 -3.38 19.89 19.16
N ILE A 648 -3.69 20.62 18.10
CA ILE A 648 -2.92 20.64 16.84
C ILE A 648 -2.44 22.03 16.43
N GLY A 649 -2.88 23.12 17.07
CA GLY A 649 -2.64 24.50 16.66
C GLY A 649 -3.42 24.89 15.40
N GLU A 650 -3.25 26.12 14.92
CA GLU A 650 -3.84 26.57 13.65
C GLU A 650 -3.18 25.88 12.46
N ILE A 651 -3.97 25.53 11.44
CA ILE A 651 -3.52 24.85 10.23
C ILE A 651 -3.07 25.92 9.21
N SER A 652 -1.82 25.88 8.75
CA SER A 652 -1.29 26.95 7.89
C SER A 652 -1.43 26.67 6.39
N MET A 653 -1.67 25.41 5.99
CA MET A 653 -1.49 24.99 4.59
C MET A 653 -2.26 25.78 3.54
N VAL A 654 -3.52 26.20 3.79
CA VAL A 654 -4.29 26.92 2.76
C VAL A 654 -3.77 28.32 2.56
N ARG A 655 -3.55 29.08 3.64
CA ARG A 655 -2.87 30.38 3.60
C ARG A 655 -1.48 30.26 2.95
N ASP A 656 -0.77 29.17 3.22
CA ASP A 656 0.54 28.91 2.62
C ASP A 656 0.45 28.57 1.12
N MET A 657 -0.60 27.89 0.68
CA MET A 657 -0.90 27.64 -0.75
C MET A 657 -1.34 28.91 -1.46
N GLU A 658 -2.25 29.71 -0.88
CA GLU A 658 -2.74 30.98 -1.40
C GLU A 658 -1.57 31.95 -1.64
N LYS A 659 -0.77 32.23 -0.61
CA LYS A 659 0.39 33.12 -0.70
C LYS A 659 1.47 32.59 -1.66
N SER A 660 1.64 31.27 -1.76
CA SER A 660 2.52 30.67 -2.78
C SER A 660 1.97 30.86 -4.20
N MET A 661 0.66 30.64 -4.41
CA MET A 661 0.01 30.81 -5.71
C MET A 661 0.00 32.28 -6.14
N GLU A 662 -0.24 33.23 -5.25
CA GLU A 662 -0.13 34.67 -5.51
C GLU A 662 1.26 35.04 -6.04
N ILE A 663 2.33 34.59 -5.36
CA ILE A 663 3.72 34.79 -5.79
C ILE A 663 4.00 34.13 -7.15
N THR A 664 3.36 32.99 -7.45
CA THR A 664 3.60 32.25 -8.71
C THR A 664 2.76 32.75 -9.89
N MET A 665 1.55 33.27 -9.65
CA MET A 665 0.68 33.83 -10.69
C MET A 665 1.12 35.24 -11.10
N ARG A 666 1.64 36.05 -10.17
CA ARG A 666 2.36 37.28 -10.52
C ARG A 666 3.56 37.00 -11.44
N HIS A 667 4.22 35.85 -11.29
CA HIS A 667 5.28 35.43 -12.21
C HIS A 667 4.75 35.06 -13.62
N GLU A 668 3.47 34.71 -13.79
CA GLU A 668 2.89 34.52 -15.14
C GLU A 668 2.46 35.85 -15.76
N GLU A 669 1.81 36.74 -15.00
CA GLU A 669 1.41 38.08 -15.47
C GLU A 669 2.61 38.99 -15.80
N GLU A 670 3.63 39.03 -14.94
CA GLU A 670 4.84 39.84 -15.16
C GLU A 670 5.65 39.32 -16.37
N ASN A 671 5.67 37.99 -16.62
CA ASN A 671 6.29 37.42 -17.82
C ASN A 671 5.46 37.71 -19.08
N ALA A 672 4.12 37.59 -19.04
CA ALA A 672 3.25 37.92 -20.16
C ALA A 672 3.32 39.40 -20.55
N ALA A 673 3.39 40.30 -19.55
CA ALA A 673 3.61 41.73 -19.78
C ALA A 673 4.99 42.00 -20.41
N ALA A 674 6.05 41.34 -19.93
CA ALA A 674 7.39 41.46 -20.50
C ALA A 674 7.50 40.88 -21.93
N GLU A 675 6.75 39.81 -22.25
CA GLU A 675 6.65 39.30 -23.63
C GLU A 675 5.89 40.27 -24.54
N ALA A 676 4.76 40.82 -24.10
CA ALA A 676 4.02 41.83 -24.86
C ALA A 676 4.85 43.11 -25.10
N GLU A 677 5.62 43.56 -24.11
CA GLU A 677 6.52 44.72 -24.23
C GLU A 677 7.72 44.41 -25.16
N ALA A 678 8.24 43.17 -25.13
CA ALA A 678 9.28 42.71 -26.05
C ALA A 678 8.78 42.57 -27.51
N GLU A 679 7.54 42.09 -27.72
CA GLU A 679 6.91 42.05 -29.05
C GLU A 679 6.61 43.46 -29.58
N ALA A 680 6.13 44.37 -28.73
CA ALA A 680 5.93 45.78 -29.08
C ALA A 680 7.25 46.50 -29.42
N ALA A 681 8.34 46.15 -28.72
CA ALA A 681 9.69 46.64 -29.03
C ALA A 681 10.22 46.04 -30.35
N ALA A 682 9.96 44.76 -30.64
CA ALA A 682 10.34 44.12 -31.89
C ALA A 682 9.61 44.72 -33.11
N ALA A 683 8.31 44.98 -33.00
CA ALA A 683 7.53 45.65 -34.04
C ALA A 683 8.09 47.05 -34.38
N ASN A 684 8.54 47.81 -33.37
CA ASN A 684 9.21 49.10 -33.55
C ASN A 684 10.57 49.01 -34.27
N VAL A 685 11.24 47.85 -34.25
CA VAL A 685 12.51 47.65 -34.96
C VAL A 685 12.25 47.37 -36.44
N ASP A 686 11.22 46.61 -36.80
CA ASP A 686 10.87 46.35 -38.19
C ASP A 686 10.28 47.60 -38.90
N GLU A 687 9.54 48.48 -38.22
CA GLU A 687 9.17 49.79 -38.78
C GLU A 687 10.41 50.66 -39.10
N LYS A 688 11.41 50.68 -38.22
CA LYS A 688 12.68 51.39 -38.49
C LYS A 688 13.47 50.75 -39.62
N LYS A 689 13.44 49.43 -39.76
CA LYS A 689 14.10 48.70 -40.85
C LYS A 689 13.43 48.98 -42.20
N ALA A 690 12.10 48.97 -42.25
CA ALA A 690 11.31 49.38 -43.41
C ALA A 690 11.55 50.86 -43.80
N SER A 691 11.94 51.72 -42.85
CA SER A 691 12.33 53.11 -43.14
C SER A 691 13.73 53.25 -43.74
N MET A 692 14.65 52.30 -43.49
CA MET A 692 16.04 52.34 -43.98
C MET A 692 16.22 51.66 -45.34
N ASP A 693 15.48 50.58 -45.64
CA ASP A 693 15.56 49.88 -46.94
C ASP A 693 14.99 50.70 -48.13
N LYS A 694 14.45 51.90 -47.87
CA LYS A 694 14.01 52.86 -48.90
C LYS A 694 15.05 53.94 -49.25
N ALA A 695 16.23 53.92 -48.62
CA ALA A 695 17.25 54.98 -48.75
C ALA A 695 18.54 54.56 -49.49
N THR A 696 18.74 53.27 -49.81
CA THR A 696 19.95 52.78 -50.50
C THR A 696 19.61 52.04 -51.78
N HIS A 697 19.05 52.77 -52.74
CA HIS A 697 18.89 52.31 -54.13
C HIS A 697 19.52 53.28 -55.15
N GLU A 698 20.63 53.92 -54.78
CA GLU A 698 21.48 54.74 -55.65
C GLU A 698 22.94 54.70 -55.17
N ALA A 699 23.88 55.13 -56.03
CA ALA A 699 25.35 55.09 -55.85
C ALA A 699 26.01 53.70 -55.88
N ALA A 700 26.25 53.21 -57.09
CA ALA A 700 27.14 52.08 -57.36
C ALA A 700 28.63 52.47 -57.38
N ALA A 701 29.47 51.42 -57.34
CA ALA A 701 30.71 51.23 -58.10
C ALA A 701 32.09 51.39 -57.40
N GLN A 702 32.99 50.52 -57.88
CA GLN A 702 34.46 50.49 -57.71
C GLN A 702 35.01 49.98 -56.35
N SER A 703 36.10 49.20 -56.28
CA SER A 703 36.74 48.29 -57.27
C SER A 703 37.80 47.41 -56.57
N HIS A 704 38.01 46.19 -57.09
CA HIS A 704 39.22 45.34 -57.05
C HIS A 704 40.13 45.19 -55.79
N ALA A 705 40.22 43.93 -55.36
CA ALA A 705 41.44 43.12 -55.18
C ALA A 705 42.51 43.47 -54.12
N GLY A 706 42.99 42.43 -53.40
CA GLY A 706 44.22 42.48 -52.60
C GLY A 706 44.33 41.31 -51.62
N ALA A 707 45.34 40.45 -51.78
CA ALA A 707 45.47 39.18 -51.05
C ALA A 707 46.39 39.23 -49.81
N ALA A 708 46.14 38.26 -48.91
CA ALA A 708 47.12 37.45 -48.17
C ALA A 708 47.80 37.91 -46.84
N ALA A 709 47.92 36.91 -45.96
CA ALA A 709 49.03 36.56 -45.06
C ALA A 709 49.27 37.28 -43.71
N ASP A 710 48.73 36.68 -42.65
CA ASP A 710 49.43 35.87 -41.61
C ASP A 710 50.56 36.44 -40.68
N LEU A 711 50.59 35.86 -39.45
CA LEU A 711 51.68 35.74 -38.44
C LEU A 711 51.99 36.81 -37.36
N LYS A 712 51.86 36.36 -36.09
CA LYS A 712 52.77 36.50 -34.91
C LYS A 712 52.94 37.87 -34.22
N ASP A 713 53.41 38.00 -32.97
CA ASP A 713 53.75 37.09 -31.83
C ASP A 713 53.46 37.92 -30.54
N GLY A 714 53.07 37.39 -29.37
CA GLY A 714 54.02 36.89 -28.36
C GLY A 714 53.67 37.40 -26.94
N MET A 715 53.95 36.59 -25.92
CA MET A 715 53.54 36.69 -24.49
C MET A 715 54.05 37.93 -23.70
N GLU A 716 53.38 38.32 -22.59
CA GLU A 716 53.99 38.27 -21.23
C GLU A 716 53.00 38.41 -20.04
N LYS A 717 53.53 38.34 -18.79
CA LYS A 717 52.83 37.97 -17.54
C LYS A 717 52.46 39.14 -16.60
N MET A 718 51.51 38.88 -15.71
CA MET A 718 51.19 39.68 -14.50
C MET A 718 52.21 39.47 -13.36
N ASN A 719 52.36 40.46 -12.44
CA ASN A 719 52.21 40.23 -10.98
C ASN A 719 52.16 41.53 -10.12
N LEU A 720 51.79 41.38 -8.82
CA LEU A 720 51.83 42.34 -7.67
C LEU A 720 50.67 43.37 -7.58
N SER A 721 50.11 43.72 -6.40
CA SER A 721 50.32 43.29 -4.99
C SER A 721 49.17 43.69 -4.01
N GLU A 722 48.85 42.78 -3.08
CA GLU A 722 48.62 42.90 -1.60
C GLU A 722 47.85 44.07 -0.91
N GLU A 723 46.91 43.73 -0.01
CA GLU A 723 46.99 43.93 1.47
C GLU A 723 45.90 43.15 2.27
N GLU A 724 46.14 42.86 3.56
CA GLU A 724 45.39 41.95 4.50
C GLU A 724 44.36 42.69 5.43
N PRO A 725 43.74 42.12 6.52
CA PRO A 725 43.58 40.73 7.03
C PRO A 725 42.11 40.32 7.41
N ALA A 726 41.94 39.13 8.01
CA ALA A 726 40.64 38.52 8.41
C ALA A 726 40.34 38.50 9.94
N PRO A 727 39.08 38.26 10.36
CA PRO A 727 38.71 37.76 11.70
C PRO A 727 38.35 36.26 11.72
N PRO A 728 38.28 35.59 12.90
CA PRO A 728 38.41 34.13 13.02
C PRO A 728 37.11 33.32 12.94
N ALA A 729 37.28 32.00 12.80
CA ALA A 729 36.23 31.01 12.66
C ALA A 729 35.33 30.85 13.91
N TYR A 730 34.05 30.56 13.67
CA TYR A 730 33.17 29.87 14.61
C TYR A 730 32.56 28.62 13.94
N SER A 731 32.70 27.48 14.61
CA SER A 731 32.01 26.25 14.24
C SER A 731 30.54 26.33 14.67
N GLN A 732 29.61 26.14 13.73
CA GLN A 732 28.23 25.80 14.05
C GLN A 732 27.81 24.53 13.30
N GLU A 733 27.27 23.58 14.06
CA GLU A 733 26.72 22.34 13.53
C GLU A 733 25.41 22.63 12.77
N ARG A 734 25.22 22.03 11.58
CA ARG A 734 23.92 22.10 10.89
C ARG A 734 22.90 21.19 11.58
N PRO A 735 21.69 21.66 11.90
CA PRO A 735 20.57 20.79 12.25
C PRO A 735 20.21 19.88 11.06
N LYS A 736 19.86 18.62 11.32
CA LYS A 736 19.43 17.67 10.28
C LYS A 736 17.90 17.69 10.12
N GLY A 737 17.40 18.61 9.29
CA GLY A 737 16.02 18.58 8.77
C GLY A 737 15.89 17.69 7.52
N VAL A 738 14.69 17.16 7.27
CA VAL A 738 14.36 16.45 6.02
C VAL A 738 13.78 17.46 5.03
N PRO A 739 14.27 17.55 3.77
CA PRO A 739 13.80 18.56 2.84
C PRO A 739 12.44 18.19 2.24
N THR A 740 11.41 18.99 2.52
CA THR A 740 10.21 19.09 1.68
C THR A 740 10.50 20.04 0.52
N ARG A 741 10.98 19.50 -0.61
CA ARG A 741 11.15 20.24 -1.86
C ARG A 741 10.60 19.44 -3.03
N LEU A 742 9.57 19.95 -3.69
CA LEU A 742 9.26 19.52 -5.05
C LEU A 742 10.18 20.26 -6.04
N ALA A 743 10.58 19.56 -7.10
CA ALA A 743 11.25 20.09 -8.29
C ALA A 743 12.42 21.07 -8.06
N LEU A 744 13.62 20.52 -7.89
CA LEU A 744 14.85 21.08 -8.45
C LEU A 744 15.85 19.94 -8.62
N THR A 745 16.21 19.63 -9.88
CA THR A 745 17.20 18.60 -10.19
C THR A 745 18.58 19.02 -9.70
N ASP A 746 19.36 18.09 -9.15
CA ASP A 746 20.71 18.37 -8.69
C ASP A 746 21.64 18.63 -9.88
N ARG A 747 21.83 19.91 -10.16
CA ARG A 747 22.54 20.48 -11.30
C ARG A 747 23.93 19.86 -11.58
N ALA A 748 24.60 19.35 -10.55
CA ALA A 748 25.90 18.70 -10.66
C ALA A 748 25.85 17.34 -11.39
N GLU A 749 24.78 16.56 -11.23
CA GLU A 749 24.63 15.25 -11.88
C GLU A 749 24.25 15.40 -13.37
N GLU A 750 23.55 16.49 -13.70
CA GLU A 750 23.23 16.89 -15.08
C GLU A 750 24.46 17.49 -15.79
N GLU A 751 25.24 18.35 -15.13
CA GLU A 751 26.51 18.87 -15.67
C GLU A 751 27.51 17.71 -15.95
N ALA A 752 27.63 16.72 -15.06
CA ALA A 752 28.47 15.53 -15.26
C ALA A 752 28.00 14.63 -16.43
N ARG A 753 26.67 14.49 -16.63
CA ARG A 753 26.13 13.79 -17.82
C ARG A 753 26.36 14.56 -19.11
N MET A 754 26.31 15.89 -19.07
CA MET A 754 26.48 16.75 -20.25
C MET A 754 27.94 16.81 -20.74
N GLU A 755 28.92 16.75 -19.84
CA GLU A 755 30.34 16.72 -20.19
C GLU A 755 30.75 15.40 -20.86
N ALA A 756 30.12 14.29 -20.47
CA ALA A 756 30.32 12.97 -21.09
C ALA A 756 29.67 12.81 -22.49
N ALA A 757 28.79 13.72 -22.91
CA ALA A 757 27.93 13.56 -24.09
C ALA A 757 28.35 14.36 -25.34
N GLY A 758 29.39 15.21 -25.26
CA GLY A 758 29.98 15.86 -26.45
C GLY A 758 29.07 16.86 -27.19
N VAL A 759 28.18 17.56 -26.47
CA VAL A 759 27.17 18.48 -27.02
C VAL A 759 27.80 19.74 -27.64
N THR A 760 27.26 20.21 -28.77
CA THR A 760 27.81 21.35 -29.54
C THR A 760 27.52 22.71 -28.90
N GLU A 761 28.38 23.71 -29.13
CA GLU A 761 28.17 25.10 -28.64
C GLU A 761 26.88 25.75 -29.18
N ALA A 762 26.42 25.35 -30.37
CA ALA A 762 25.15 25.81 -30.91
C ALA A 762 23.96 25.38 -30.04
N GLU A 763 23.92 24.11 -29.61
CA GLU A 763 22.88 23.58 -28.72
C GLU A 763 22.94 24.19 -27.31
N LYS A 764 24.15 24.45 -26.79
CA LYS A 764 24.31 25.21 -25.53
C LYS A 764 23.71 26.61 -25.65
N SER A 765 23.92 27.30 -26.78
CA SER A 765 23.39 28.66 -26.99
C SER A 765 21.86 28.70 -27.14
N LEU A 766 21.27 27.68 -27.78
CA LEU A 766 19.82 27.51 -27.88
C LEU A 766 19.19 27.25 -26.51
N ARG A 767 19.72 26.28 -25.75
CA ARG A 767 19.22 25.99 -24.39
C ARG A 767 19.50 27.11 -23.38
N ALA A 768 20.52 27.94 -23.59
CA ALA A 768 20.74 29.14 -22.79
C ALA A 768 19.69 30.23 -23.04
N LYS A 769 19.10 30.30 -24.25
CA LYS A 769 17.94 31.15 -24.53
C LYS A 769 16.66 30.58 -23.93
N GLU A 770 16.44 29.26 -23.99
CA GLU A 770 15.31 28.60 -23.31
C GLU A 770 15.37 28.77 -21.78
N LYS A 771 16.55 28.65 -21.16
CA LYS A 771 16.72 28.86 -19.70
C LYS A 771 16.47 30.28 -19.21
N LYS A 772 16.31 31.27 -20.11
CA LYS A 772 15.86 32.63 -19.75
C LYS A 772 14.33 32.78 -19.69
N LYS A 773 13.56 31.76 -20.10
CA LYS A 773 12.10 31.83 -20.28
C LYS A 773 11.27 31.15 -19.16
N GLY A 774 11.79 31.10 -17.93
CA GLY A 774 11.05 30.47 -16.82
C GLY A 774 11.85 30.34 -15.53
N GLY A 775 12.21 31.45 -14.90
CA GLY A 775 12.90 31.43 -13.61
C GLY A 775 12.67 32.69 -12.80
N LEU A 776 12.12 32.54 -11.59
CA LEU A 776 11.81 33.60 -10.62
C LEU A 776 12.89 34.70 -10.55
N THR A 777 12.47 35.95 -10.44
CA THR A 777 13.36 37.10 -10.31
C THR A 777 14.15 37.06 -8.99
N LYS A 778 15.11 37.98 -8.82
CA LYS A 778 15.90 38.04 -7.57
C LYS A 778 15.03 38.42 -6.37
N GLU A 779 14.17 39.42 -6.53
CA GLU A 779 13.26 39.89 -5.48
C GLU A 779 12.23 38.81 -5.12
N GLN A 780 11.63 38.14 -6.11
CA GLN A 780 10.71 36.99 -5.88
C GLN A 780 11.39 35.83 -5.13
N LYS A 781 12.68 35.58 -5.36
CA LYS A 781 13.46 34.58 -4.60
C LYS A 781 13.75 35.01 -3.16
N GLU A 782 13.97 36.30 -2.94
CA GLU A 782 14.19 36.85 -1.59
C GLU A 782 12.87 36.92 -0.81
N GLU A 783 11.74 37.22 -1.46
CA GLU A 783 10.39 37.16 -0.91
C GLU A 783 9.95 35.72 -0.58
N LEU A 784 10.14 34.77 -1.49
CA LEU A 784 9.86 33.35 -1.23
C LEU A 784 10.72 32.81 -0.07
N ALA A 785 12.01 33.16 -0.01
CA ALA A 785 12.88 32.77 1.09
C ALA A 785 12.50 33.44 2.43
N ALA A 786 12.03 34.69 2.40
CA ALA A 786 11.50 35.36 3.58
C ALA A 786 10.21 34.71 4.08
N PHE A 787 9.32 34.32 3.16
CA PHE A 787 8.08 33.60 3.47
C PHE A 787 8.34 32.18 4.01
N GLU A 788 9.29 31.44 3.43
CA GLU A 788 9.74 30.15 4.00
C GLU A 788 10.30 30.33 5.42
N ALA A 789 11.10 31.37 5.67
CA ALA A 789 11.63 31.67 7.00
C ALA A 789 10.55 32.12 8.01
N GLU A 790 9.51 32.82 7.55
CA GLU A 790 8.32 33.16 8.35
C GLU A 790 7.55 31.89 8.75
N ARG A 791 7.32 30.97 7.81
CA ARG A 791 6.62 29.70 8.05
C ARG A 791 7.37 28.80 9.04
N GLU A 792 8.69 28.66 8.92
CA GLU A 792 9.46 27.85 9.88
C GLU A 792 9.42 28.44 11.30
N ARG A 793 9.46 29.78 11.46
CA ARG A 793 9.31 30.43 12.79
C ARG A 793 7.93 30.15 13.39
N ALA A 794 6.86 30.38 12.64
CA ALA A 794 5.49 30.12 13.09
C ALA A 794 5.29 28.65 13.48
N ARG A 795 5.92 27.72 12.74
CA ARG A 795 5.93 26.28 13.05
C ARG A 795 6.69 25.96 14.35
N GLU A 796 7.85 26.57 14.58
CA GLU A 796 8.62 26.40 15.82
C GLU A 796 7.85 26.93 17.05
N GLU A 797 7.22 28.09 16.94
CA GLU A 797 6.38 28.69 17.99
C GLU A 797 5.18 27.80 18.34
N ARG A 798 4.47 27.30 17.31
CA ARG A 798 3.37 26.34 17.47
C ARG A 798 3.82 25.04 18.13
N ILE A 799 4.96 24.48 17.73
CA ILE A 799 5.53 23.28 18.38
C ILE A 799 5.85 23.57 19.85
N GLU A 800 6.32 24.76 20.19
CA GLU A 800 6.58 25.14 21.57
C GLU A 800 5.32 25.29 22.42
N ASP A 801 4.31 26.01 21.94
CA ASP A 801 3.02 26.13 22.64
C ASP A 801 2.37 24.77 22.86
N LEU A 802 2.24 23.96 21.80
CA LEU A 802 1.67 22.63 21.88
C LEU A 802 2.47 21.69 22.79
N SER A 803 3.80 21.83 22.85
CA SER A 803 4.61 21.08 23.82
C SER A 803 4.31 21.48 25.27
N LYS A 804 4.13 22.78 25.54
CA LYS A 804 3.73 23.28 26.88
C LYS A 804 2.34 22.78 27.25
N LYS A 805 1.35 22.91 26.34
CA LYS A 805 -0.01 22.40 26.51
C LYS A 805 -0.04 20.89 26.73
N LEU A 806 0.72 20.12 25.95
CA LEU A 806 0.79 18.66 26.09
C LEU A 806 1.42 18.24 27.43
N ILE A 807 2.50 18.90 27.87
CA ILE A 807 3.10 18.68 29.19
C ILE A 807 2.08 18.97 30.31
N ASN A 808 1.36 20.09 30.23
CA ASN A 808 0.31 20.46 31.18
C ASN A 808 -0.88 19.49 31.15
N ARG A 809 -1.17 18.87 30.01
CA ARG A 809 -2.25 17.88 29.87
C ARG A 809 -1.86 16.54 30.48
N VAL A 810 -0.61 16.08 30.29
CA VAL A 810 -0.12 14.83 30.91
C VAL A 810 0.34 14.98 32.37
N SER A 811 0.58 16.20 32.87
CA SER A 811 0.92 16.43 34.29
C SER A 811 -0.22 15.98 35.22
N VAL A 812 -1.48 16.15 34.79
CA VAL A 812 -2.70 15.68 35.50
C VAL A 812 -2.65 14.19 35.86
N TRP A 813 -1.93 13.37 35.09
CA TRP A 813 -1.69 11.95 35.40
C TRP A 813 -0.28 11.72 35.97
N THR A 814 0.75 12.30 35.35
CA THR A 814 2.16 12.02 35.73
C THR A 814 2.57 12.60 37.09
N GLU A 815 1.92 13.63 37.62
CA GLU A 815 2.17 14.17 38.96
C GLU A 815 1.36 13.49 40.08
N THR A 816 0.66 12.39 39.77
CA THR A 816 -0.17 11.64 40.72
C THR A 816 0.44 10.30 41.10
N ASP A 817 -0.24 9.54 41.96
CA ASP A 817 0.07 8.15 42.29
C ASP A 817 -0.03 7.20 41.07
N LYS A 818 -0.67 7.63 39.97
CA LYS A 818 -0.98 6.85 38.77
C LYS A 818 -1.81 5.59 39.10
N GLY A 819 -2.60 5.65 40.18
CA GLY A 819 -3.47 4.58 40.63
C GLY A 819 -4.55 4.23 39.61
N LYS A 820 -5.28 3.12 39.84
CA LYS A 820 -6.36 2.67 38.94
C LYS A 820 -7.44 3.75 38.78
N ASP A 821 -7.86 4.36 39.89
CA ASP A 821 -8.94 5.34 39.90
C ASP A 821 -8.53 6.68 39.26
N VAL A 822 -7.28 7.10 39.45
CA VAL A 822 -6.74 8.30 38.79
C VAL A 822 -6.53 8.05 37.30
N THR A 823 -6.07 6.87 36.90
CA THR A 823 -5.94 6.48 35.48
C THR A 823 -7.30 6.38 34.80
N ALA A 824 -8.32 5.84 35.48
CA ALA A 824 -9.70 5.82 35.00
C ALA A 824 -10.29 7.24 34.88
N SER A 825 -10.03 8.11 35.86
CA SER A 825 -10.48 9.51 35.84
C SER A 825 -9.81 10.31 34.71
N PHE A 826 -8.51 10.11 34.50
CA PHE A 826 -7.77 10.72 33.39
C PHE A 826 -8.29 10.23 32.02
N ARG A 827 -8.49 8.91 31.87
CA ARG A 827 -9.11 8.32 30.68
C ARG A 827 -10.50 8.91 30.42
N LYS A 828 -11.37 8.96 31.43
CA LYS A 828 -12.72 9.54 31.33
C LYS A 828 -12.71 11.01 30.92
N LYS A 829 -11.73 11.79 31.40
CA LYS A 829 -11.53 13.17 30.90
C LYS A 829 -11.21 13.18 29.40
N MET A 830 -10.31 12.32 28.93
CA MET A 830 -9.97 12.24 27.50
C MET A 830 -11.14 11.74 26.65
N GLU A 831 -12.00 10.88 27.18
CA GLU A 831 -13.24 10.43 26.53
C GLU A 831 -14.23 11.62 26.39
N GLN A 832 -14.36 12.48 27.41
CA GLN A 832 -15.18 13.71 27.30
C GLN A 832 -14.62 14.71 26.27
N GLU A 833 -13.30 14.86 26.16
CA GLU A 833 -12.67 15.66 25.10
C GLU A 833 -12.99 15.08 23.70
N VAL A 834 -12.94 13.75 23.55
CA VAL A 834 -13.33 13.05 22.31
C VAL A 834 -14.80 13.29 21.96
N GLU A 835 -15.73 13.24 22.92
CA GLU A 835 -17.15 13.48 22.66
C GLU A 835 -17.44 14.90 22.17
N ASN A 836 -16.69 15.90 22.65
CA ASN A 836 -16.77 17.27 22.14
C ASN A 836 -16.17 17.39 20.72
N LEU A 837 -14.99 16.80 20.51
CA LEU A 837 -14.20 16.98 19.29
C LEU A 837 -14.67 16.13 18.11
N LYS A 838 -15.29 14.96 18.34
CA LYS A 838 -15.76 14.06 17.27
C LYS A 838 -16.89 14.67 16.41
N MET A 839 -17.58 15.68 16.93
CA MET A 839 -18.74 16.32 16.30
C MET A 839 -18.38 17.50 15.38
N GLU A 840 -17.11 17.92 15.39
CA GLU A 840 -16.59 18.87 14.42
C GLU A 840 -16.33 18.21 13.06
N SER A 841 -16.29 19.01 12.00
CA SER A 841 -15.95 18.58 10.64
C SER A 841 -14.60 17.87 10.64
N PHE A 842 -14.53 16.67 10.05
CA PHE A 842 -13.33 15.81 10.07
C PHE A 842 -12.81 15.46 11.48
N GLY A 843 -13.56 15.75 12.55
CA GLY A 843 -13.09 15.61 13.93
C GLY A 843 -12.66 14.18 14.28
N LEU A 844 -13.36 13.16 13.77
CA LEU A 844 -12.92 11.77 13.89
C LEU A 844 -11.55 11.51 13.24
N GLU A 845 -11.31 12.03 12.03
CA GLU A 845 -10.02 11.86 11.35
C GLU A 845 -8.87 12.56 12.07
N ILE A 846 -9.11 13.76 12.64
CA ILE A 846 -8.12 14.50 13.44
C ILE A 846 -7.82 13.75 14.74
N LEU A 847 -8.85 13.30 15.47
CA LEU A 847 -8.69 12.48 16.67
C LEU A 847 -7.90 11.20 16.38
N HIS A 848 -8.19 10.50 15.28
CA HIS A 848 -7.45 9.32 14.87
C HIS A 848 -5.99 9.65 14.51
N ALA A 849 -5.73 10.76 13.82
CA ALA A 849 -4.37 11.20 13.48
C ALA A 849 -3.53 11.54 14.73
N ILE A 850 -4.12 12.24 15.73
CA ILE A 850 -3.51 12.47 17.04
C ILE A 850 -3.24 11.13 17.73
N GLY A 851 -4.26 10.26 17.79
CA GLY A 851 -4.20 8.99 18.52
C GLY A 851 -3.12 8.05 18.00
N GLN A 852 -3.02 7.92 16.66
CA GLN A 852 -1.98 7.15 15.99
C GLN A 852 -0.59 7.73 16.26
N THR A 853 -0.41 9.05 16.11
CA THR A 853 0.88 9.72 16.30
C THR A 853 1.40 9.55 17.72
N TYR A 854 0.56 9.82 18.73
CA TYR A 854 0.92 9.69 20.14
C TYR A 854 1.25 8.24 20.50
N THR A 855 0.49 7.27 19.98
CA THR A 855 0.75 5.85 20.19
C THR A 855 2.09 5.42 19.59
N GLN A 856 2.37 5.78 18.34
CA GLN A 856 3.61 5.42 17.62
C GLN A 856 4.85 6.02 18.30
N LYS A 857 4.84 7.33 18.58
CA LYS A 857 6.00 8.02 19.17
C LYS A 857 6.29 7.52 20.59
N SER A 858 5.26 7.33 21.41
CA SER A 858 5.40 6.85 22.79
C SER A 858 5.88 5.40 22.86
N ALA A 859 5.29 4.50 22.06
CA ALA A 859 5.74 3.11 21.99
C ALA A 859 7.19 2.99 21.48
N THR A 860 7.60 3.84 20.54
CA THR A 860 8.98 3.90 20.04
C THR A 860 9.95 4.40 21.10
N PHE A 861 9.57 5.47 21.82
CA PHE A 861 10.37 5.98 22.94
C PHE A 861 10.56 4.91 24.03
N ILE A 862 9.49 4.28 24.51
CA ILE A 862 9.56 3.25 25.57
C ILE A 862 10.44 2.07 25.15
N LYS A 863 10.37 1.62 23.89
CA LYS A 863 11.26 0.58 23.35
C LYS A 863 12.73 1.02 23.34
N SER A 864 13.02 2.29 23.03
CA SER A 864 14.39 2.82 22.99
C SER A 864 15.09 2.87 24.36
N GLN A 865 14.34 2.85 25.47
CA GLN A 865 14.92 2.94 26.83
C GLN A 865 15.32 1.58 27.44
N LYS A 866 15.17 0.44 26.73
CA LYS A 866 15.55 -0.89 27.25
C LYS A 866 17.02 -1.25 26.90
N PRO A 867 17.93 -1.41 27.88
CA PRO A 867 19.38 -1.43 27.64
C PRO A 867 19.94 -2.68 26.93
N ILE A 868 19.14 -3.73 26.73
CA ILE A 868 19.59 -5.01 26.15
C ILE A 868 19.46 -5.02 24.60
N ILE A 869 18.74 -4.07 24.01
CA ILE A 869 18.33 -4.08 22.58
C ILE A 869 18.74 -2.76 21.85
N GLY A 870 19.50 -1.89 22.50
CA GLY A 870 19.68 -0.49 22.09
C GLY A 870 20.52 -0.21 20.84
N GLY A 871 21.44 -1.11 20.46
CA GLY A 871 22.47 -0.80 19.44
C GLY A 871 21.99 -0.79 17.99
N VAL A 872 21.13 -1.73 17.60
CA VAL A 872 20.72 -1.95 16.20
C VAL A 872 19.27 -1.52 15.97
N THR A 873 18.35 -1.91 16.87
CA THR A 873 16.90 -1.71 16.68
C THR A 873 16.48 -0.23 16.67
N GLY A 874 17.23 0.65 17.36
CA GLY A 874 16.98 2.10 17.35
C GLY A 874 17.34 2.80 16.03
N PHE A 875 18.11 2.16 15.14
CA PHE A 875 18.38 2.66 13.80
C PHE A 875 17.26 2.29 12.82
N PHE A 876 16.71 1.07 12.95
CA PHE A 876 15.65 0.56 12.06
C PHE A 876 14.28 1.21 12.28
N SER A 877 13.88 1.59 13.50
CA SER A 877 12.61 2.31 13.69
C SER A 877 12.62 3.69 13.00
N ARG A 878 13.77 4.38 13.01
CA ARG A 878 13.98 5.66 12.30
C ARG A 878 13.95 5.52 10.77
N LEU A 879 14.15 4.31 10.24
CA LEU A 879 14.03 4.03 8.81
C LEU A 879 12.56 3.80 8.41
N LYS A 880 11.80 3.09 9.26
CA LYS A 880 10.37 2.84 9.08
C LYS A 880 9.55 4.13 9.05
N ASP A 881 9.87 5.09 9.91
CA ASP A 881 9.23 6.41 9.95
C ASP A 881 9.44 7.21 8.63
N LYS A 882 10.48 6.91 7.83
CA LYS A 882 10.69 7.52 6.51
C LYS A 882 9.91 6.83 5.39
N GLY A 883 9.61 5.54 5.51
CA GLY A 883 8.89 4.79 4.47
C GLY A 883 7.43 5.22 4.33
N THR A 884 6.73 5.43 5.46
CA THR A 884 5.35 5.96 5.48
C THR A 884 5.29 7.36 4.87
N LEU A 885 6.25 8.22 5.23
CA LEU A 885 6.36 9.60 4.76
C LEU A 885 6.40 9.71 3.22
N VAL A 886 7.16 8.83 2.55
CA VAL A 886 7.26 8.81 1.07
C VAL A 886 5.94 8.40 0.41
N LYS A 887 5.22 7.43 0.98
CA LYS A 887 3.92 6.96 0.47
C LYS A 887 2.84 8.04 0.57
N GLU A 888 2.81 8.78 1.67
CA GLU A 888 1.83 9.86 1.91
C GLU A 888 2.14 11.12 1.08
N THR A 889 3.43 11.45 0.90
CA THR A 889 3.87 12.55 0.02
C THR A 889 3.39 12.33 -1.42
N TRP A 890 3.54 11.11 -1.96
CA TRP A 890 3.12 10.78 -3.32
C TRP A 890 1.60 10.92 -3.55
N GLY A 891 0.78 10.61 -2.53
CA GLY A 891 -0.68 10.78 -2.59
C GLY A 891 -1.15 12.23 -2.56
N THR A 892 -0.39 13.12 -1.93
CA THR A 892 -0.68 14.56 -1.91
C THR A 892 -0.36 15.20 -3.27
N VAL A 893 0.82 14.90 -3.82
CA VAL A 893 1.27 15.39 -5.14
C VAL A 893 0.31 14.97 -6.26
N SER A 894 -0.12 13.71 -6.30
CA SER A 894 -1.05 13.24 -7.33
C SER A 894 -2.45 13.85 -7.24
N THR A 895 -2.91 14.24 -6.04
CA THR A 895 -4.19 14.92 -5.86
C THR A 895 -4.12 16.38 -6.33
N ALA A 896 -3.04 17.10 -6.00
CA ALA A 896 -2.82 18.47 -6.47
C ALA A 896 -2.74 18.56 -8.00
N ILE A 897 -2.00 17.66 -8.64
CA ILE A 897 -1.95 17.54 -10.11
C ILE A 897 -3.34 17.28 -10.70
N SER A 898 -4.15 16.42 -10.06
CA SER A 898 -5.51 16.13 -10.53
C SER A 898 -6.47 17.32 -10.42
N ALA A 899 -6.28 18.21 -9.44
CA ALA A 899 -7.03 19.45 -9.32
C ALA A 899 -6.59 20.47 -10.38
N GLN A 900 -5.27 20.65 -10.55
CA GLN A 900 -4.69 21.54 -11.56
C GLN A 900 -5.14 21.17 -13.00
N MET A 901 -5.16 19.87 -13.32
CA MET A 901 -5.63 19.39 -14.63
C MET A 901 -7.10 19.73 -14.91
N GLU A 902 -7.99 19.73 -13.91
CA GLU A 902 -9.39 20.12 -14.12
C GLU A 902 -9.61 21.64 -14.09
N ILE A 903 -8.76 22.40 -13.39
CA ILE A 903 -8.74 23.88 -13.52
C ILE A 903 -8.33 24.28 -14.94
N GLU A 904 -7.29 23.64 -15.50
CA GLU A 904 -6.92 23.81 -16.92
C GLU A 904 -8.03 23.37 -17.90
N GLU A 905 -8.75 22.28 -17.59
CA GLU A 905 -9.87 21.82 -18.40
C GLU A 905 -11.06 22.81 -18.35
N MET A 906 -11.31 23.43 -17.20
CA MET A 906 -12.31 24.49 -17.04
C MET A 906 -11.97 25.72 -17.87
N ALA A 907 -10.74 26.24 -17.74
CA ALA A 907 -10.27 27.38 -18.52
C ALA A 907 -10.38 27.13 -20.04
N ARG A 908 -9.91 25.96 -20.50
CA ARG A 908 -10.03 25.54 -21.92
C ARG A 908 -11.47 25.29 -22.38
N ALA A 909 -12.40 25.01 -21.47
CA ALA A 909 -13.82 24.86 -21.81
C ALA A 909 -14.51 26.23 -21.94
N GLU A 910 -14.16 27.17 -21.07
CA GLU A 910 -14.65 28.55 -21.07
C GLU A 910 -14.12 29.34 -22.29
N GLU A 911 -12.84 29.19 -22.64
CA GLU A 911 -12.24 29.74 -23.88
C GLU A 911 -12.90 29.22 -25.17
N ARG A 912 -13.45 28.00 -25.17
CA ARG A 912 -14.00 27.35 -26.37
C ARG A 912 -15.42 27.77 -26.74
N GLY A 913 -16.14 28.44 -25.85
CA GLY A 913 -17.44 29.12 -26.03
C GLY A 913 -18.45 28.53 -27.03
N GLY A 914 -19.57 27.99 -26.55
CA GLY A 914 -20.68 27.55 -27.43
C GLY A 914 -21.98 27.21 -26.70
N GLU A 915 -23.03 26.88 -27.46
CA GLU A 915 -24.39 26.58 -26.95
C GLU A 915 -24.43 25.43 -25.91
N ASP A 916 -23.40 24.60 -25.88
CA ASP A 916 -23.23 23.50 -24.92
C ASP A 916 -22.65 23.95 -23.56
N TRP A 917 -22.26 25.22 -23.36
CA TRP A 917 -21.74 25.76 -22.09
C TRP A 917 -22.84 26.53 -21.34
N THR A 918 -23.68 25.80 -20.61
CA THR A 918 -24.79 26.35 -19.83
C THR A 918 -24.41 26.60 -18.38
N ASP A 919 -25.11 27.52 -17.70
CA ASP A 919 -24.90 27.84 -16.28
C ASP A 919 -24.96 26.59 -15.38
N GLU A 920 -25.87 25.65 -15.67
CA GLU A 920 -25.97 24.36 -14.98
C GLU A 920 -24.69 23.53 -15.11
N LYS A 921 -24.09 23.45 -16.31
CA LYS A 921 -22.83 22.72 -16.52
C LYS A 921 -21.64 23.45 -15.89
N LYS A 922 -21.64 24.78 -15.86
CA LYS A 922 -20.62 25.59 -15.18
C LYS A 922 -20.65 25.33 -13.68
N ALA A 923 -21.81 25.43 -13.03
CA ALA A 923 -21.98 25.10 -11.61
C ALA A 923 -21.62 23.63 -11.29
N ASP A 924 -21.99 22.68 -12.15
CA ASP A 924 -21.65 21.26 -12.02
C ASP A 924 -20.12 21.01 -12.19
N PHE A 925 -19.39 21.89 -12.89
CA PHE A 925 -17.93 21.89 -13.01
C PHE A 925 -17.27 22.53 -11.78
N GLU A 926 -17.71 23.72 -11.39
CA GLU A 926 -17.27 24.45 -10.20
C GLU A 926 -17.39 23.60 -8.93
N ARG A 927 -18.51 22.89 -8.74
CA ARG A 927 -18.71 21.95 -7.61
C ARG A 927 -17.67 20.82 -7.59
N ARG A 928 -17.28 20.28 -8.75
CA ARG A 928 -16.27 19.21 -8.84
C ARG A 928 -14.86 19.72 -8.55
N VAL A 929 -14.50 20.85 -9.14
CA VAL A 929 -13.20 21.49 -8.93
C VAL A 929 -13.04 21.87 -7.46
N THR A 930 -14.05 22.52 -6.88
CA THR A 930 -14.11 22.88 -5.44
C THR A 930 -13.92 21.65 -4.55
N GLY A 931 -14.67 20.57 -4.77
CA GLY A 931 -14.54 19.33 -3.98
C GLY A 931 -13.17 18.67 -4.11
N LYS A 932 -12.48 18.79 -5.26
CA LYS A 932 -11.11 18.28 -5.45
C LYS A 932 -10.04 19.14 -4.80
N ILE A 933 -10.19 20.47 -4.84
CA ILE A 933 -9.33 21.42 -4.13
C ILE A 933 -9.43 21.17 -2.62
N LEU A 934 -10.64 21.08 -2.07
CA LEU A 934 -10.87 20.73 -0.66
C LEU A 934 -10.23 19.39 -0.30
N ALA A 935 -10.33 18.37 -1.17
CA ALA A 935 -9.73 17.06 -0.93
C ALA A 935 -8.19 17.03 -1.05
N ALA A 936 -7.59 17.96 -1.77
CA ALA A 936 -6.14 18.16 -1.79
C ALA A 936 -5.68 18.88 -0.51
N ALA A 937 -6.33 20.01 -0.18
CA ALA A 937 -6.07 20.80 1.02
C ALA A 937 -6.23 19.96 2.30
N TRP A 938 -7.26 19.11 2.38
CA TRP A 938 -7.47 18.22 3.53
C TRP A 938 -6.33 17.21 3.72
N ARG A 939 -5.91 16.52 2.65
CA ARG A 939 -4.83 15.52 2.73
C ARG A 939 -3.51 16.14 3.18
N GLY A 940 -3.19 17.32 2.67
CA GLY A 940 -2.01 18.06 3.09
C GLY A 940 -2.12 18.58 4.53
N SER A 941 -3.28 19.11 4.93
CA SER A 941 -3.54 19.54 6.32
C SER A 941 -3.35 18.38 7.31
N LYS A 942 -3.84 17.19 6.97
CA LYS A 942 -3.64 15.96 7.78
C LYS A 942 -2.16 15.61 7.94
N PHE A 943 -1.37 15.74 6.87
CA PHE A 943 0.08 15.54 6.91
C PHE A 943 0.80 16.60 7.77
N GLU A 944 0.40 17.87 7.67
CA GLU A 944 0.90 18.97 8.51
C GLU A 944 0.66 18.69 10.00
N ILE A 945 -0.58 18.30 10.36
CA ILE A 945 -0.98 17.91 11.72
C ILE A 945 -0.10 16.77 12.23
N GLN A 946 0.01 15.67 11.49
CA GLN A 946 0.87 14.54 11.87
C GLN A 946 2.36 14.91 11.92
N SER A 947 2.81 15.89 11.16
CA SER A 947 4.18 16.42 11.20
C SER A 947 4.45 17.19 12.49
N VAL A 948 3.61 18.19 12.80
CA VAL A 948 3.72 19.00 14.02
C VAL A 948 3.60 18.14 15.28
N LEU A 949 2.63 17.21 15.32
CA LEU A 949 2.43 16.32 16.48
C LEU A 949 3.61 15.37 16.72
N ARG A 950 4.34 14.95 15.66
CA ARG A 950 5.56 14.13 15.82
C ARG A 950 6.68 14.93 16.48
N ASP A 951 6.86 16.18 16.10
CA ASP A 951 7.91 17.06 16.65
C ASP A 951 7.57 17.51 18.08
N VAL A 952 6.30 17.80 18.36
CA VAL A 952 5.78 18.01 19.73
C VAL A 952 6.05 16.78 20.61
N CYS A 953 5.73 15.58 20.13
CA CYS A 953 6.06 14.33 20.85
C CYS A 953 7.58 14.21 21.10
N ASP A 954 8.42 14.56 20.12
CA ASP A 954 9.87 14.47 20.29
C ASP A 954 10.40 15.49 21.31
N LYS A 955 9.91 16.74 21.28
CA LYS A 955 10.24 17.79 22.27
C LYS A 955 9.79 17.39 23.68
N VAL A 956 8.66 16.70 23.84
CA VAL A 956 8.15 16.24 25.15
C VAL A 956 8.85 14.98 25.69
N LEU A 957 9.27 14.05 24.81
CA LEU A 957 9.80 12.73 25.18
C LEU A 957 11.34 12.65 25.19
N TYR A 958 12.05 13.42 24.36
CA TYR A 958 13.51 13.38 24.26
C TYR A 958 14.23 14.57 24.94
N ASP A 959 13.49 15.48 25.59
CA ASP A 959 14.06 16.57 26.40
C ASP A 959 15.04 16.04 27.46
N LYS A 960 16.34 16.29 27.24
CA LYS A 960 17.42 15.79 28.10
C LYS A 960 17.44 16.44 29.49
N THR A 961 16.77 17.57 29.69
CA THR A 961 16.73 18.27 30.99
C THR A 961 15.81 17.58 32.00
N VAL A 962 14.82 16.83 31.52
CA VAL A 962 13.88 16.06 32.35
C VAL A 962 14.44 14.65 32.64
N LYS A 963 14.23 14.13 33.86
CA LYS A 963 14.69 12.77 34.23
C LYS A 963 14.04 11.69 33.34
N VAL A 964 14.81 10.64 33.01
CA VAL A 964 14.35 9.57 32.09
C VAL A 964 13.06 8.91 32.55
N ASP A 965 12.91 8.62 33.85
CA ASP A 965 11.71 8.02 34.43
C ASP A 965 10.48 8.89 34.18
N LYS A 966 10.61 10.22 34.33
CA LYS A 966 9.53 11.17 34.08
C LYS A 966 9.15 11.25 32.60
N ARG A 967 10.09 11.03 31.68
CA ARG A 967 9.82 10.92 30.24
C ARG A 967 9.13 9.59 29.89
N ILE A 968 9.45 8.51 30.60
CA ILE A 968 8.73 7.23 30.50
C ILE A 968 7.30 7.38 31.04
N GLU A 969 7.08 8.09 32.15
CA GLU A 969 5.73 8.44 32.63
C GLU A 969 4.95 9.26 31.59
N ARG A 970 5.57 10.29 30.99
CA ARG A 970 4.94 11.05 29.88
C ARG A 970 4.56 10.15 28.72
N ALA A 971 5.41 9.21 28.31
CA ALA A 971 5.11 8.25 27.25
C ALA A 971 3.93 7.32 27.60
N HIS A 972 3.81 6.87 28.86
CA HIS A 972 2.64 6.11 29.30
C HIS A 972 1.35 6.95 29.30
N ALA A 973 1.39 8.22 29.70
CA ALA A 973 0.24 9.13 29.61
C ALA A 973 -0.22 9.33 28.15
N LEU A 974 0.74 9.54 27.23
CA LEU A 974 0.47 9.67 25.80
C LEU A 974 -0.09 8.39 25.17
N LEU A 975 0.28 7.20 25.67
CA LEU A 975 -0.37 5.95 25.25
C LEU A 975 -1.84 5.88 25.70
N VAL A 976 -2.20 6.39 26.88
CA VAL A 976 -3.60 6.44 27.33
C VAL A 976 -4.42 7.42 26.48
N ILE A 977 -3.88 8.60 26.19
CA ILE A 977 -4.52 9.55 25.25
C ILE A 977 -4.66 8.90 23.87
N GLY A 978 -3.58 8.29 23.37
CA GLY A 978 -3.55 7.65 22.06
C GLY A 978 -4.56 6.53 21.89
N ASP A 979 -4.74 5.69 22.92
CA ASP A 979 -5.73 4.61 22.97
C ASP A 979 -7.18 5.14 22.96
N VAL A 980 -7.47 6.24 23.66
CA VAL A 980 -8.80 6.87 23.67
C VAL A 980 -9.09 7.52 22.31
N PHE A 981 -8.16 8.34 21.82
CA PHE A 981 -8.34 9.14 20.60
C PHE A 981 -8.42 8.28 19.33
N SER A 982 -7.68 7.17 19.27
CA SER A 982 -7.74 6.22 18.14
C SER A 982 -9.00 5.33 18.13
N LYS A 983 -9.81 5.35 19.19
CA LYS A 983 -11.07 4.61 19.31
C LYS A 983 -12.33 5.49 19.16
N ALA A 984 -12.17 6.79 18.93
CA ALA A 984 -13.27 7.72 18.71
C ALA A 984 -14.19 7.25 17.58
N ALA A 985 -15.51 7.28 17.80
CA ALA A 985 -16.53 6.90 16.82
C ALA A 985 -17.83 7.70 17.04
N ARG A 986 -18.58 7.92 15.96
CA ARG A 986 -19.96 8.42 15.97
C ARG A 986 -20.91 7.22 16.01
N SER A 987 -22.10 7.40 16.58
CA SER A 987 -23.22 6.44 16.53
C SER A 987 -24.07 6.66 15.27
N PRO A 988 -24.92 5.70 14.84
CA PRO A 988 -25.70 5.83 13.61
C PRO A 988 -26.63 7.07 13.56
N ASP A 989 -27.15 7.49 14.72
CA ASP A 989 -27.97 8.69 14.85
C ASP A 989 -27.13 10.00 14.80
N GLU A 990 -25.82 9.92 15.05
CA GLU A 990 -24.85 11.02 14.92
C GLU A 990 -24.21 11.09 13.51
N GLU A 991 -24.28 10.03 12.71
CA GLU A 991 -23.72 9.99 11.35
C GLU A 991 -24.56 10.80 10.34
N GLY A 992 -25.89 10.80 10.47
CA GLY A 992 -26.80 11.37 9.45
C GLY A 992 -26.77 12.90 9.30
N ASP A 993 -26.47 13.65 10.37
CA ASP A 993 -26.54 15.12 10.38
C ASP A 993 -25.20 15.81 10.02
N HIS A 994 -24.07 15.09 10.04
CA HIS A 994 -22.71 15.68 10.02
C HIS A 994 -21.93 15.47 8.72
N LEU A 995 -22.43 14.65 7.79
CA LEU A 995 -21.68 14.23 6.61
C LEU A 995 -21.67 15.23 5.45
N ALA A 996 -22.35 16.38 5.47
CA ALA A 996 -22.55 17.21 4.27
C ALA A 996 -21.25 17.59 3.52
N PHE A 997 -20.19 18.00 4.23
CA PHE A 997 -18.88 18.33 3.63
C PHE A 997 -18.02 17.08 3.35
N GLU A 998 -18.01 16.11 4.26
CA GLU A 998 -17.31 14.82 4.09
C GLU A 998 -17.86 14.07 2.85
N GLN A 999 -19.18 14.15 2.63
CA GLN A 999 -19.91 13.61 1.48
C GLN A 999 -19.65 14.43 0.20
N LEU A 1000 -19.63 15.76 0.25
CA LEU A 1000 -19.30 16.58 -0.93
C LEU A 1000 -17.89 16.26 -1.46
N MET A 1001 -16.92 16.04 -0.57
CA MET A 1001 -15.59 15.54 -0.95
C MET A 1001 -15.63 14.09 -1.47
N ALA A 1002 -16.41 13.20 -0.84
CA ALA A 1002 -16.55 11.82 -1.28
C ALA A 1002 -17.25 11.70 -2.66
N GLU A 1003 -18.21 12.57 -2.96
CA GLU A 1003 -18.86 12.71 -4.26
C GLU A 1003 -17.87 13.24 -5.31
N ALA A 1004 -17.09 14.28 -5.01
CA ALA A 1004 -16.08 14.83 -5.92
C ALA A 1004 -14.90 13.88 -6.19
N ALA A 1005 -14.64 12.94 -5.27
CA ALA A 1005 -13.66 11.86 -5.43
C ALA A 1005 -14.16 10.68 -6.30
N GLN A 1006 -15.46 10.59 -6.59
CA GLN A 1006 -16.03 9.57 -7.47
C GLN A 1006 -16.00 10.05 -8.93
N LYS A 1007 -15.60 9.16 -9.86
CA LYS A 1007 -15.63 9.45 -11.30
C LYS A 1007 -17.03 9.15 -11.86
N LYS A 1008 -17.64 10.13 -12.56
CA LYS A 1008 -18.99 9.97 -13.17
C LYS A 1008 -19.04 8.77 -14.13
N GLU A 1009 -20.10 7.98 -14.02
CA GLU A 1009 -20.54 7.08 -15.09
C GLU A 1009 -20.92 7.88 -16.35
N LYS A 1010 -20.65 7.33 -17.54
CA LYS A 1010 -21.08 7.95 -18.80
C LYS A 1010 -22.60 7.76 -18.98
N LYS A 1011 -23.38 8.86 -18.95
CA LYS A 1011 -24.78 8.86 -19.41
C LYS A 1011 -24.84 8.25 -20.82
N LYS A 1012 -25.67 7.22 -21.02
CA LYS A 1012 -26.01 6.71 -22.34
C LYS A 1012 -26.64 7.85 -23.17
N LYS A 1013 -26.23 7.99 -24.43
CA LYS A 1013 -27.02 8.74 -25.42
C LYS A 1013 -28.25 7.89 -25.76
N ASP A 1014 -29.43 8.39 -25.44
CA ASP A 1014 -30.66 7.82 -25.96
C ASP A 1014 -30.65 7.89 -27.50
N LYS A 1015 -30.99 6.77 -28.13
CA LYS A 1015 -31.26 6.70 -29.57
C LYS A 1015 -32.77 6.77 -29.75
N GLU A 1016 -33.22 7.68 -30.62
CA GLU A 1016 -34.62 7.74 -31.02
C GLU A 1016 -35.11 6.36 -31.54
N PRO A 1017 -36.38 5.99 -31.22
CA PRO A 1017 -36.95 4.75 -31.71
C PRO A 1017 -37.24 4.84 -33.22
N LYS A 1018 -36.68 3.92 -34.00
CA LYS A 1018 -37.07 3.74 -35.40
C LYS A 1018 -38.43 3.06 -35.49
N GLU A 1019 -39.29 3.55 -36.36
CA GLU A 1019 -40.61 2.96 -36.65
C GLU A 1019 -40.52 1.49 -37.08
N PRO A 1020 -41.48 0.64 -36.69
CA PRO A 1020 -41.56 -0.74 -37.14
C PRO A 1020 -42.05 -0.81 -38.58
N LYS A 1021 -41.34 -1.59 -39.43
CA LYS A 1021 -41.88 -2.00 -40.74
C LYS A 1021 -42.89 -3.13 -40.55
N GLU A 1022 -44.03 -3.03 -41.23
CA GLU A 1022 -45.09 -4.05 -41.21
C GLU A 1022 -44.60 -5.43 -41.70
N PRO A 1023 -45.14 -6.53 -41.13
CA PRO A 1023 -44.84 -7.88 -41.59
C PRO A 1023 -45.57 -8.20 -42.90
N LYS A 1024 -44.91 -8.98 -43.78
CA LYS A 1024 -45.60 -9.69 -44.87
C LYS A 1024 -45.91 -11.12 -44.44
N ALA A 1025 -47.20 -11.34 -44.16
CA ALA A 1025 -47.89 -12.61 -43.90
C ALA A 1025 -47.39 -13.41 -42.67
#